data_AF-A0A7I7T2D5-F1
#
_entry.id   AF-A0A7I7T2D5-F1
#
_cell.length_a   1.000
_cell.length_b   1.000
_cell.length_c   1.000
_cell.angle_alpha   90.00
_cell.angle_beta   90.00
_cell.angle_gamma   90.00
#
_symmetry.space_group_name_H-M   'P 1'
#
loop_
_entity.id
_entity.type
_entity.pdbx_description
1 polymer ?
#
loop_
_entity_poly.entity_id
_entity_poly.type
_entity_poly.pdbx_seq_one_letter_code
_entity_poly.pdbx_strand_id
1 'polypeptide(L)'
;MTIYDPLHEPIADGVRWTTRNVGEAIPGIPTPLTWSLWGDAINEGSRTLYRSLGLYSAAELAAQEAHGTATITISHGRPVAVIDTFSVAMSRVPGMSPAKFELDFFGIDSDEGTPRPERRGWLRVLRNAPVALAGHRGRVDAFVAESRQWWQSAVSRDMTTAQARAVIPDALDRFRHAMFLQSLQAAVAQSSYQAVAKLAARAGHVGLETQLLCATSDMEEAKIADGLWDIGRGRLSVAEFVAHHGYHGPDAGELVSRSWREAPNLVVDAAAAYQTMPEESSPAARRRARRNDKSAAVKLVHDGLSPALRPVFDAALRSASRAEARREAVKAAFLRVLDVLRLAIRCTADDFVQRGLLESADDIVYLTFEEIAAGRPPAAASDIVRFRMQQRKRYQDIELSGYGVGEPSPITVTTSVAIVGETVSGLPVSSGIATGIARVVTDAAECTQPLSAQEILVARTTDPGWVALFMGAAGLVVDVGGPLSHAAIIARALGIPCVINTIDGTKRITNGAEIRVDGATGQVSILGEGNPVEATISAPSETPTSVADEYVAEILPILHVLIVKGMASADVICQSTGLEPAAVQEMLEIAARDGLVKLRKGRLAGWILSPSGRHVHAAMLAKHMAELGCRPQTETAYAAFLTLNQPFKEICTAWQMRPDITGAGQINDHSDPEYDTVVIDRLREFHTAALAMTAEFPAELPHLSGYAGRLESAWQRLDSGEKSAFADPLTDSYHDVWMELHQDLMTTLGRERSSADGH
;
A
#
# COMPACT_ATOMS: atom_id res chain seq x y z
N MET A 1 -18.34 24.75 -7.78
CA MET A 1 -18.52 23.56 -8.63
C MET A 1 -18.07 22.37 -7.81
N THR A 2 -18.95 21.41 -7.52
CA THR A 2 -18.57 20.25 -6.70
C THR A 2 -17.71 19.32 -7.54
N ILE A 3 -16.45 19.15 -7.16
CA ILE A 3 -15.52 18.23 -7.85
C ILE A 3 -15.92 16.81 -7.43
N TYR A 4 -16.09 15.93 -8.41
CA TYR A 4 -16.42 14.52 -8.18
C TYR A 4 -15.20 13.76 -7.64
N ASP A 5 -15.42 13.02 -6.55
CA ASP A 5 -14.44 12.09 -5.98
C ASP A 5 -14.67 10.66 -6.50
N PRO A 6 -13.81 10.13 -7.37
CA PRO A 6 -13.92 8.77 -7.87
C PRO A 6 -13.52 7.71 -6.83
N LEU A 7 -12.97 8.11 -5.68
CA LEU A 7 -12.57 7.19 -4.60
C LEU A 7 -13.62 7.08 -3.48
N HIS A 8 -14.82 7.63 -3.70
CA HIS A 8 -15.94 7.47 -2.79
C HIS A 8 -17.26 7.47 -3.56
N GLU A 9 -17.90 6.31 -3.59
CA GLU A 9 -19.22 6.09 -4.15
C GLU A 9 -20.20 5.78 -3.01
N PRO A 10 -21.34 6.49 -2.93
CA PRO A 10 -22.31 6.26 -1.86
C PRO A 10 -22.95 4.88 -2.00
N ILE A 11 -23.06 4.16 -0.88
CA ILE A 11 -23.71 2.85 -0.83
C ILE A 11 -25.13 3.03 -0.32
N ALA A 12 -26.10 2.63 -1.14
CA ALA A 12 -27.53 2.77 -0.81
C ALA A 12 -27.92 2.04 0.49
N ASP A 13 -28.87 2.61 1.21
CA ASP A 13 -29.41 2.02 2.44
C ASP A 13 -29.89 0.58 2.21
N GLY A 14 -29.55 -0.32 3.14
CA GLY A 14 -29.92 -1.73 3.09
C GLY A 14 -29.01 -2.62 2.24
N VAL A 15 -28.05 -2.07 1.48
CA VAL A 15 -27.07 -2.87 0.74
C VAL A 15 -25.99 -3.39 1.68
N ARG A 16 -25.77 -4.71 1.69
CA ARG A 16 -24.74 -5.36 2.52
C ARG A 16 -23.39 -5.32 1.82
N TRP A 17 -22.34 -4.98 2.57
CA TRP A 17 -21.00 -4.81 2.02
C TRP A 17 -19.88 -5.28 2.96
N THR A 18 -18.71 -5.56 2.39
CA THR A 18 -17.51 -5.94 3.16
C THR A 18 -16.22 -5.44 2.52
N THR A 19 -15.24 -5.11 3.37
CA THR A 19 -13.86 -4.79 2.99
C THR A 19 -12.94 -6.02 3.11
N ARG A 20 -13.42 -7.13 3.71
CA ARG A 20 -12.63 -8.34 3.95
C ARG A 20 -12.35 -9.07 2.64
N ASN A 21 -11.10 -9.52 2.47
CA ASN A 21 -10.58 -10.20 1.27
C ASN A 21 -10.62 -9.38 -0.04
N VAL A 22 -11.12 -8.15 -0.01
CA VAL A 22 -11.11 -7.23 -1.17
C VAL A 22 -9.74 -6.55 -1.31
N GLY A 23 -9.13 -6.15 -0.18
CA GLY A 23 -7.82 -5.51 -0.13
C GLY A 23 -6.63 -6.40 -0.57
N GLU A 24 -6.88 -7.67 -0.90
CA GLU A 24 -5.89 -8.54 -1.54
C GLU A 24 -5.80 -8.24 -3.06
N ALA A 25 -6.93 -7.93 -3.70
CA ALA A 25 -6.97 -7.69 -5.14
C ALA A 25 -6.45 -6.30 -5.51
N ILE A 26 -6.77 -5.30 -4.69
CA ILE A 26 -6.33 -3.91 -4.83
C ILE A 26 -5.82 -3.46 -3.46
N PRO A 27 -4.51 -3.61 -3.20
CA PRO A 27 -3.89 -3.19 -1.95
C PRO A 27 -3.98 -1.69 -1.72
N GLY A 28 -4.13 -1.28 -0.45
CA GLY A 28 -4.05 0.13 -0.06
C GLY A 28 -5.20 1.00 -0.59
N ILE A 29 -4.87 2.27 -0.86
CA ILE A 29 -5.81 3.26 -1.41
C ILE A 29 -5.41 3.55 -2.85
N PRO A 30 -6.22 3.13 -3.84
CA PRO A 30 -5.81 3.28 -5.21
C PRO A 30 -5.78 4.74 -5.65
N THR A 31 -5.02 5.01 -6.71
CA THR A 31 -5.16 6.31 -7.39
C THR A 31 -6.49 6.38 -8.15
N PRO A 32 -7.07 7.58 -8.37
CA PRO A 32 -8.25 7.75 -9.23
C PRO A 32 -8.13 7.05 -10.59
N LEU A 33 -6.95 7.13 -11.21
CA LEU A 33 -6.68 6.47 -12.49
C LEU A 33 -6.75 4.95 -12.36
N THR A 34 -6.08 4.39 -11.35
CA THR A 34 -6.11 2.94 -11.05
C THR A 34 -7.53 2.46 -10.75
N TRP A 35 -8.30 3.17 -9.93
CA TRP A 35 -9.68 2.77 -9.61
C TRP A 35 -10.59 2.79 -10.84
N SER A 36 -10.48 3.81 -11.69
CA SER A 36 -11.26 3.89 -12.94
C SER A 36 -10.98 2.75 -13.93
N LEU A 37 -9.87 2.04 -13.78
CA LEU A 37 -9.61 0.78 -14.50
C LEU A 37 -10.19 -0.43 -13.79
N TRP A 38 -9.86 -0.60 -12.51
CA TRP A 38 -10.17 -1.80 -11.75
C TRP A 38 -11.66 -1.93 -11.45
N GLY A 39 -12.31 -0.86 -10.99
CA GLY A 39 -13.74 -0.86 -10.66
C GLY A 39 -14.59 -1.26 -11.87
N ASP A 40 -14.35 -0.61 -13.00
CA ASP A 40 -15.03 -0.89 -14.27
C ASP A 40 -14.79 -2.34 -14.75
N ALA A 41 -13.53 -2.77 -14.80
CA ALA A 41 -13.18 -4.08 -15.32
C ALA A 41 -13.69 -5.24 -14.45
N ILE A 42 -13.69 -5.08 -13.12
CA ILE A 42 -14.25 -6.09 -12.20
C ILE A 42 -15.77 -6.16 -12.36
N ASN A 43 -16.45 -5.01 -12.40
CA ASN A 43 -17.91 -4.98 -12.52
C ASN A 43 -18.38 -5.55 -13.86
N GLU A 44 -17.75 -5.16 -14.97
CA GLU A 44 -18.07 -5.69 -16.29
C GLU A 44 -17.69 -7.18 -16.43
N GLY A 45 -16.51 -7.56 -15.94
CA GLY A 45 -16.06 -8.95 -15.92
C GLY A 45 -17.01 -9.87 -15.15
N SER A 46 -17.50 -9.40 -14.00
CA SER A 46 -18.47 -10.12 -13.16
C SER A 46 -19.82 -10.26 -13.86
N ARG A 47 -20.36 -9.19 -14.47
CA ARG A 47 -21.61 -9.27 -15.25
C ARG A 47 -21.49 -10.24 -16.43
N THR A 48 -20.36 -10.23 -17.13
CA THR A 48 -20.07 -11.17 -18.22
C THR A 48 -20.00 -12.61 -17.72
N LEU A 49 -19.34 -12.84 -16.58
CA LEU A 49 -19.29 -14.14 -15.91
C LEU A 49 -20.70 -14.62 -15.56
N TYR A 50 -21.48 -13.80 -14.87
CA TYR A 50 -22.84 -14.10 -14.45
C TYR A 50 -23.75 -14.46 -15.61
N ARG A 51 -23.64 -13.72 -16.73
CA ARG A 51 -24.36 -14.03 -17.97
C ARG A 51 -23.92 -15.37 -18.57
N SER A 52 -22.60 -15.57 -18.68
CA SER A 52 -22.03 -16.77 -19.32
C SER A 52 -22.39 -18.06 -18.58
N LEU A 53 -22.38 -18.04 -17.25
CA LEU A 53 -22.75 -19.18 -16.42
C LEU A 53 -24.27 -19.31 -16.23
N GLY A 54 -25.07 -18.34 -16.67
CA GLY A 54 -26.52 -18.34 -16.46
C GLY A 54 -26.95 -18.07 -15.02
N LEU A 55 -26.07 -17.43 -14.23
CA LEU A 55 -26.33 -17.04 -12.84
C LEU A 55 -27.33 -15.88 -12.77
N TYR A 56 -27.41 -15.05 -13.81
CA TYR A 56 -28.42 -14.01 -13.95
C TYR A 56 -29.03 -14.06 -15.36
N SER A 57 -30.28 -13.62 -15.48
CA SER A 57 -30.93 -13.39 -16.78
C SER A 57 -30.46 -12.06 -17.36
N ALA A 58 -30.65 -11.88 -18.67
CA ALA A 58 -30.32 -10.62 -19.32
C ALA A 58 -31.11 -9.44 -18.72
N ALA A 59 -32.38 -9.65 -18.35
CA ALA A 59 -33.21 -8.64 -17.72
C ALA A 59 -32.73 -8.25 -16.31
N GLU A 60 -32.31 -9.23 -15.50
CA GLU A 60 -31.76 -8.96 -14.17
C GLU A 60 -30.43 -8.19 -14.25
N LEU A 61 -29.55 -8.54 -15.19
CA LEU A 61 -28.29 -7.82 -15.39
C LEU A 61 -28.52 -6.39 -15.91
N ALA A 62 -29.46 -6.20 -16.83
CA ALA A 62 -29.85 -4.88 -17.32
C ALA A 62 -30.46 -4.02 -16.20
N ALA A 63 -31.24 -4.64 -15.30
CA ALA A 63 -31.75 -3.96 -14.12
C ALA A 63 -30.62 -3.58 -13.16
N GLN A 64 -29.66 -4.47 -12.89
CA GLN A 64 -28.50 -4.14 -12.06
C GLN A 64 -27.71 -2.95 -12.63
N GLU A 65 -27.49 -2.93 -13.94
CA GLU A 65 -26.81 -1.83 -14.63
C GLU A 65 -27.60 -0.52 -14.52
N ALA A 66 -28.91 -0.54 -14.76
CA ALA A 66 -29.78 0.63 -14.66
C ALA A 66 -29.88 1.22 -13.24
N HIS A 67 -29.79 0.38 -12.21
CA HIS A 67 -29.84 0.80 -10.80
C HIS A 67 -28.44 1.07 -10.20
N GLY A 68 -27.37 1.04 -11.02
CA GLY A 68 -26.01 1.25 -10.53
C GLY A 68 -25.51 0.16 -9.57
N THR A 69 -26.13 -1.02 -9.58
CA THR A 69 -25.71 -2.13 -8.72
C THR A 69 -24.37 -2.66 -9.20
N ALA A 70 -23.35 -2.44 -8.38
CA ALA A 70 -21.98 -2.89 -8.61
C ALA A 70 -21.70 -4.20 -7.86
N THR A 71 -20.77 -5.00 -8.38
CA THR A 71 -20.19 -6.15 -7.65
C THR A 71 -19.11 -5.66 -6.68
N ILE A 72 -18.36 -4.65 -7.10
CA ILE A 72 -17.39 -3.93 -6.29
C ILE A 72 -17.62 -2.43 -6.44
N THR A 73 -17.48 -1.69 -5.35
CA THR A 73 -17.53 -0.23 -5.29
C THR A 73 -16.35 0.27 -4.46
N ILE A 74 -16.23 1.57 -4.23
CA ILE A 74 -15.19 2.18 -3.41
C ILE A 74 -15.81 3.14 -2.42
N SER A 75 -15.37 3.10 -1.16
CA SER A 75 -15.77 4.09 -0.17
C SER A 75 -14.55 4.53 0.62
N HIS A 76 -14.38 5.85 0.77
CA HIS A 76 -13.26 6.43 1.52
C HIS A 76 -11.90 5.86 1.10
N GLY A 77 -11.70 5.74 -0.22
CA GLY A 77 -10.48 5.20 -0.81
C GLY A 77 -10.28 3.70 -0.67
N ARG A 78 -11.26 2.94 -0.15
CA ARG A 78 -11.15 1.49 0.02
C ARG A 78 -12.14 0.75 -0.88
N PRO A 79 -11.67 -0.18 -1.71
CA PRO A 79 -12.56 -1.07 -2.45
C PRO A 79 -13.41 -1.91 -1.50
N VAL A 80 -14.69 -2.02 -1.83
CA VAL A 80 -15.73 -2.67 -1.04
C VAL A 80 -16.50 -3.64 -1.93
N ALA A 81 -16.65 -4.90 -1.49
CA ALA A 81 -17.46 -5.89 -2.19
C ALA A 81 -18.92 -5.80 -1.76
N VAL A 82 -19.83 -5.82 -2.72
CA VAL A 82 -21.27 -5.82 -2.50
C VAL A 82 -21.76 -7.26 -2.33
N ILE A 83 -21.94 -7.68 -1.08
CA ILE A 83 -22.21 -9.07 -0.70
C ILE A 83 -23.44 -9.62 -1.41
N ASP A 84 -24.50 -8.81 -1.52
CA ASP A 84 -25.78 -9.25 -2.08
C ASP A 84 -25.65 -9.74 -3.53
N THR A 85 -24.75 -9.14 -4.32
CA THR A 85 -24.49 -9.60 -5.69
C THR A 85 -23.83 -10.98 -5.71
N PHE A 86 -22.84 -11.21 -4.84
CA PHE A 86 -22.16 -12.51 -4.73
C PHE A 86 -23.10 -13.58 -4.20
N SER A 87 -23.84 -13.29 -3.13
CA SER A 87 -24.67 -14.29 -2.46
C SER A 87 -25.86 -14.73 -3.33
N VAL A 88 -26.47 -13.80 -4.07
CA VAL A 88 -27.50 -14.16 -5.05
C VAL A 88 -26.92 -15.05 -6.15
N ALA A 89 -25.73 -14.72 -6.67
CA ALA A 89 -25.05 -15.57 -7.64
C ALA A 89 -24.82 -16.99 -7.09
N MET A 90 -24.28 -17.11 -5.87
CA MET A 90 -23.96 -18.39 -5.25
C MET A 90 -25.22 -19.21 -4.90
N SER A 91 -26.35 -18.57 -4.62
CA SER A 91 -27.64 -19.25 -4.37
C SER A 91 -28.14 -20.06 -5.57
N ARG A 92 -27.65 -19.71 -6.76
CA ARG A 92 -28.03 -20.31 -8.05
C ARG A 92 -27.05 -21.37 -8.54
N VAL A 93 -25.96 -21.61 -7.80
CA VAL A 93 -24.99 -22.66 -8.10
C VAL A 93 -25.43 -23.98 -7.44
N PRO A 94 -25.64 -25.08 -8.20
CA PRO A 94 -26.04 -26.35 -7.64
C PRO A 94 -25.04 -26.88 -6.59
N GLY A 95 -25.54 -27.21 -5.40
CA GLY A 95 -24.72 -27.78 -4.32
C GLY A 95 -23.87 -26.79 -3.53
N MET A 96 -24.06 -25.48 -3.75
CA MET A 96 -23.44 -24.40 -2.99
C MET A 96 -24.43 -23.82 -1.97
N SER A 97 -23.93 -23.47 -0.78
CA SER A 97 -24.69 -22.77 0.26
C SER A 97 -24.20 -21.31 0.30
N PRO A 98 -25.10 -20.33 0.09
CA PRO A 98 -24.75 -18.91 0.21
C PRO A 98 -24.20 -18.55 1.59
N ALA A 99 -24.83 -19.02 2.67
CA ALA A 99 -24.35 -18.78 4.04
C ALA A 99 -22.94 -19.33 4.26
N LYS A 100 -22.68 -20.55 3.77
CA LYS A 100 -21.33 -21.12 3.83
C LYS A 100 -20.33 -20.35 2.98
N PHE A 101 -20.76 -19.82 1.84
CA PHE A 101 -19.91 -18.97 1.00
C PHE A 101 -19.58 -17.65 1.70
N GLU A 102 -20.57 -16.96 2.29
CA GLU A 102 -20.36 -15.73 3.05
C GLU A 102 -19.39 -15.97 4.24
N LEU A 103 -19.53 -17.10 4.94
CA LEU A 103 -18.61 -17.49 6.01
C LEU A 103 -17.21 -17.83 5.48
N ASP A 104 -17.09 -18.74 4.52
CA ASP A 104 -15.79 -19.23 4.04
C ASP A 104 -15.01 -18.13 3.28
N PHE A 105 -15.71 -17.24 2.57
CA PHE A 105 -15.12 -16.25 1.68
C PHE A 105 -15.05 -14.83 2.27
N PHE A 106 -15.98 -14.42 3.13
CA PHE A 106 -15.96 -13.09 3.77
C PHE A 106 -15.78 -13.15 5.29
N GLY A 107 -15.79 -14.34 5.90
CA GLY A 107 -15.75 -14.50 7.36
C GLY A 107 -17.01 -13.97 8.04
N ILE A 108 -18.14 -13.92 7.32
CA ILE A 108 -19.41 -13.39 7.84
C ILE A 108 -20.25 -14.58 8.32
N ASP A 109 -20.40 -14.69 9.63
CA ASP A 109 -21.24 -15.70 10.26
C ASP A 109 -22.62 -15.11 10.59
N SER A 110 -23.42 -14.87 9.54
CA SER A 110 -24.80 -14.37 9.66
C SER A 110 -25.70 -14.98 8.59
N ASP A 111 -26.89 -15.40 9.01
CA ASP A 111 -27.97 -15.83 8.10
C ASP A 111 -28.88 -14.64 7.69
N GLU A 112 -28.67 -13.45 8.26
CA GLU A 112 -29.51 -12.28 8.03
C GLU A 112 -29.23 -11.65 6.65
N GLY A 113 -30.27 -11.55 5.82
CA GLY A 113 -30.17 -11.08 4.43
C GLY A 113 -29.62 -12.13 3.45
N THR A 114 -29.19 -13.29 3.94
CA THR A 114 -28.61 -14.36 3.09
C THR A 114 -29.69 -15.04 2.23
N PRO A 115 -29.53 -15.06 0.90
CA PRO A 115 -30.54 -15.63 0.00
C PRO A 115 -30.64 -17.14 0.14
N ARG A 116 -31.87 -17.66 0.02
CA ARG A 116 -32.10 -19.11 -0.04
C ARG A 116 -31.69 -19.69 -1.39
N PRO A 117 -31.25 -20.97 -1.45
CA PRO A 117 -30.92 -21.61 -2.72
C PRO A 117 -32.06 -21.56 -3.74
N GLU A 118 -31.79 -21.00 -4.93
CA GLU A 118 -32.78 -20.77 -5.98
C GLU A 118 -32.72 -21.88 -7.04
N ARG A 119 -33.54 -22.92 -6.87
CA ARG A 119 -33.55 -24.11 -7.75
C ARG A 119 -33.84 -23.81 -9.22
N ARG A 120 -34.57 -22.73 -9.53
CA ARG A 120 -34.83 -22.30 -10.92
C ARG A 120 -33.55 -21.82 -11.60
N GLY A 121 -32.66 -21.16 -10.86
CA GLY A 121 -31.32 -20.78 -11.32
C GLY A 121 -30.46 -21.99 -11.70
N TRP A 122 -30.60 -23.11 -10.99
CA TRP A 122 -29.79 -24.31 -11.20
C TRP A 122 -29.95 -24.87 -12.63
N LEU A 123 -31.16 -24.84 -13.19
CA LEU A 123 -31.40 -25.30 -14.55
C LEU A 123 -30.68 -24.43 -15.59
N ARG A 124 -30.62 -23.11 -15.37
CA ARG A 124 -29.86 -22.18 -16.23
C ARG A 124 -28.37 -22.48 -16.15
N VAL A 125 -27.84 -22.69 -14.95
CA VAL A 125 -26.42 -23.03 -14.74
C VAL A 125 -26.06 -24.36 -15.37
N LEU A 126 -26.84 -25.41 -15.13
CA LEU A 126 -26.61 -26.74 -15.73
C LEU A 126 -26.65 -26.71 -17.26
N ARG A 127 -27.46 -25.84 -17.86
CA ARG A 127 -27.52 -25.63 -19.31
C ARG A 127 -26.35 -24.82 -19.85
N ASN A 128 -26.02 -23.70 -19.20
CA ASN A 128 -25.08 -22.70 -19.73
C ASN A 128 -23.62 -23.01 -19.38
N ALA A 129 -23.34 -23.50 -18.16
CA ALA A 129 -21.98 -23.73 -17.68
C ALA A 129 -21.17 -24.68 -18.57
N PRO A 130 -21.70 -25.80 -19.10
CA PRO A 130 -20.94 -26.65 -20.02
C PRO A 130 -20.49 -25.90 -21.28
N VAL A 131 -21.33 -25.02 -21.83
CA VAL A 131 -21.00 -24.21 -23.01
C VAL A 131 -19.98 -23.13 -22.67
N ALA A 132 -20.14 -22.45 -21.54
CA ALA A 132 -19.20 -21.43 -21.07
C ALA A 132 -17.81 -22.00 -20.78
N LEU A 133 -17.75 -23.24 -20.27
CA LEU A 133 -16.51 -23.95 -19.96
C LEU A 133 -15.92 -24.69 -21.16
N ALA A 134 -16.74 -25.01 -22.18
CA ALA A 134 -16.29 -25.66 -23.41
C ALA A 134 -15.35 -24.73 -24.21
N GLY A 135 -14.18 -25.26 -24.60
CA GLY A 135 -13.17 -24.48 -25.33
C GLY A 135 -12.49 -23.37 -24.52
N HIS A 136 -12.96 -23.08 -23.29
CA HIS A 136 -12.42 -22.02 -22.44
C HIS A 136 -10.92 -22.21 -22.15
N ARG A 137 -10.45 -23.46 -22.04
CA ARG A 137 -9.03 -23.78 -21.88
C ARG A 137 -8.18 -23.19 -23.01
N GLY A 138 -8.55 -23.46 -24.27
CA GLY A 138 -7.83 -22.95 -25.43
C GLY A 138 -7.88 -21.43 -25.52
N ARG A 139 -8.98 -20.80 -25.08
CA ARG A 139 -9.10 -19.34 -25.01
C ARG A 139 -8.15 -18.72 -23.98
N VAL A 140 -8.05 -19.31 -22.79
CA VAL A 140 -7.12 -18.85 -21.74
C VAL A 140 -5.68 -18.98 -22.23
N ASP A 141 -5.31 -20.16 -22.74
CA ASP A 141 -3.93 -20.42 -23.19
C ASP A 141 -3.55 -19.48 -24.36
N ALA A 142 -4.48 -19.25 -25.30
CA ALA A 142 -4.30 -18.29 -26.40
C ALA A 142 -4.16 -16.85 -25.90
N PHE A 143 -5.03 -16.40 -24.99
CA PHE A 143 -4.97 -15.05 -24.42
C PHE A 143 -3.66 -14.81 -23.67
N VAL A 144 -3.20 -15.78 -22.88
CA VAL A 144 -1.92 -15.69 -22.16
C VAL A 144 -0.75 -15.58 -23.15
N ALA A 145 -0.73 -16.39 -24.20
CA ALA A 145 0.32 -16.33 -25.23
C ALA A 145 0.29 -14.99 -25.99
N GLU A 146 -0.90 -14.54 -26.41
CA GLU A 146 -1.09 -13.26 -27.11
C GLU A 146 -0.66 -12.08 -26.23
N SER A 147 -1.07 -12.06 -24.95
CA SER A 147 -0.69 -11.00 -24.00
C SER A 147 0.82 -10.86 -23.86
N ARG A 148 1.56 -11.98 -23.87
CA ARG A 148 3.02 -11.99 -23.78
C ARG A 148 3.64 -11.36 -25.02
N GLN A 149 3.22 -11.78 -26.21
CA GLN A 149 3.75 -11.26 -27.47
C GLN A 149 3.43 -9.77 -27.64
N TRP A 150 2.19 -9.37 -27.31
CA TRP A 150 1.75 -7.98 -27.37
C TRP A 150 2.55 -7.10 -26.41
N TRP A 151 2.72 -7.53 -25.15
CA TRP A 151 3.53 -6.80 -24.16
C TRP A 151 4.99 -6.65 -24.62
N GLN A 152 5.64 -7.73 -25.06
CA GLN A 152 7.02 -7.67 -25.57
C GLN A 152 7.16 -6.70 -26.75
N SER A 153 6.18 -6.66 -27.65
CA SER A 153 6.17 -5.73 -28.77
C SER A 153 5.97 -4.28 -28.32
N ALA A 154 5.16 -4.04 -27.29
CA ALA A 154 4.85 -2.69 -26.79
C ALA A 154 6.02 -2.08 -26.02
N VAL A 155 6.73 -2.88 -25.20
CA VAL A 155 7.79 -2.37 -24.31
C VAL A 155 9.19 -2.40 -24.91
N SER A 156 9.39 -3.05 -26.08
CA SER A 156 10.70 -3.15 -26.75
C SER A 156 11.05 -1.94 -27.63
N ARG A 157 10.14 -0.97 -27.75
CA ARG A 157 10.30 0.21 -28.60
C ARG A 157 9.96 1.46 -27.79
N ASP A 158 10.62 2.56 -28.11
CA ASP A 158 10.20 3.86 -27.59
C ASP A 158 8.79 4.19 -28.10
N MET A 159 7.89 4.47 -27.16
CA MET A 159 6.49 4.74 -27.46
C MET A 159 6.29 6.23 -27.69
N THR A 160 5.82 6.61 -28.88
CA THR A 160 5.40 7.99 -29.16
C THR A 160 4.08 8.31 -28.48
N THR A 161 3.78 9.59 -28.23
CA THR A 161 2.49 10.03 -27.68
C THR A 161 1.28 9.57 -28.51
N ALA A 162 1.43 9.49 -29.83
CA ALA A 162 0.37 8.99 -30.70
C ALA A 162 0.10 7.49 -30.49
N GLN A 163 1.18 6.69 -30.36
CA GLN A 163 1.07 5.27 -30.05
C GLN A 163 0.54 5.02 -28.64
N ALA A 164 0.98 5.81 -27.66
CA ALA A 164 0.49 5.75 -26.28
C ALA A 164 -1.02 5.97 -26.21
N ARG A 165 -1.54 7.00 -26.88
CA ARG A 165 -2.99 7.24 -26.95
C ARG A 165 -3.75 6.14 -27.68
N ALA A 166 -3.16 5.59 -28.74
CA ALA A 166 -3.79 4.54 -29.53
C ALA A 166 -3.84 3.18 -28.80
N VAL A 167 -2.87 2.88 -27.94
CA VAL A 167 -2.80 1.59 -27.22
C VAL A 167 -3.70 1.55 -25.99
N ILE A 168 -4.02 2.70 -25.38
CA ILE A 168 -4.85 2.75 -24.16
C ILE A 168 -6.20 2.02 -24.34
N PRO A 169 -7.04 2.31 -25.36
CA PRO A 169 -8.32 1.61 -25.52
C PRO A 169 -8.19 0.09 -25.68
N ASP A 170 -7.23 -0.37 -26.49
CA ASP A 170 -6.95 -1.81 -26.66
C ASP A 170 -6.50 -2.45 -25.34
N ALA A 171 -5.66 -1.76 -24.57
CA ALA A 171 -5.22 -2.23 -23.25
C ALA A 171 -6.38 -2.29 -22.24
N LEU A 172 -7.29 -1.32 -22.23
CA LEU A 172 -8.49 -1.35 -21.38
C LEU A 172 -9.38 -2.57 -21.70
N ASP A 173 -9.62 -2.84 -22.99
CA ASP A 173 -10.43 -3.99 -23.43
C ASP A 173 -9.75 -5.33 -23.10
N ARG A 174 -8.42 -5.42 -23.27
CA ARG A 174 -7.63 -6.58 -22.84
C ARG A 174 -7.71 -6.78 -21.33
N PHE A 175 -7.68 -5.71 -20.54
CA PHE A 175 -7.79 -5.79 -19.09
C PHE A 175 -9.17 -6.28 -18.64
N ARG A 176 -10.26 -5.74 -19.22
CA ARG A 176 -11.63 -6.23 -19.01
C ARG A 176 -11.77 -7.71 -19.33
N HIS A 177 -11.23 -8.14 -20.48
CA HIS A 177 -11.24 -9.54 -20.86
C HIS A 177 -10.46 -10.42 -19.86
N ALA A 178 -9.30 -9.96 -19.41
CA ALA A 178 -8.51 -10.66 -18.40
C ALA A 178 -9.26 -10.79 -17.08
N MET A 179 -9.99 -9.75 -16.63
CA MET A 179 -10.80 -9.79 -15.41
C MET A 179 -11.96 -10.79 -15.51
N PHE A 180 -12.60 -10.90 -16.68
CA PHE A 180 -13.57 -11.97 -16.94
C PHE A 180 -12.93 -13.36 -16.82
N LEU A 181 -11.80 -13.61 -17.48
CA LEU A 181 -11.10 -14.90 -17.42
C LEU A 181 -10.64 -15.22 -16.00
N GLN A 182 -10.14 -14.22 -15.26
CA GLN A 182 -9.69 -14.35 -13.88
C GLN A 182 -10.85 -14.75 -12.97
N SER A 183 -11.99 -14.09 -13.10
CA SER A 183 -13.20 -14.38 -12.32
C SER A 183 -13.74 -15.79 -12.63
N LEU A 184 -13.73 -16.20 -13.90
CA LEU A 184 -14.12 -17.54 -14.31
C LEU A 184 -13.18 -18.62 -13.75
N GLN A 185 -11.86 -18.41 -13.82
CA GLN A 185 -10.89 -19.36 -13.25
C GLN A 185 -10.99 -19.42 -11.71
N ALA A 186 -11.24 -18.29 -11.04
CA ALA A 186 -11.49 -18.28 -9.60
C ALA A 186 -12.73 -19.13 -9.23
N ALA A 187 -13.84 -19.01 -9.98
CA ALA A 187 -15.03 -19.82 -9.76
C ALA A 187 -14.78 -21.33 -9.96
N VAL A 188 -14.00 -21.70 -11.00
CA VAL A 188 -13.63 -23.09 -11.27
C VAL A 188 -12.68 -23.65 -10.22
N ALA A 189 -11.70 -22.85 -9.78
CA ALA A 189 -10.76 -23.21 -8.72
C ALA A 189 -11.51 -23.45 -7.40
N GLN A 190 -12.39 -22.53 -6.99
CA GLN A 190 -13.19 -22.67 -5.78
C GLN A 190 -14.09 -23.90 -5.80
N SER A 191 -14.77 -24.16 -6.93
CA SER A 191 -15.63 -25.34 -7.08
C SER A 191 -14.83 -26.64 -6.98
N SER A 192 -13.63 -26.66 -7.58
CA SER A 192 -12.74 -27.82 -7.54
C SER A 192 -12.13 -28.02 -6.15
N TYR A 193 -11.77 -26.94 -5.45
CA TYR A 193 -11.31 -26.95 -4.06
C TYR A 193 -12.35 -27.61 -3.16
N GLN A 194 -13.61 -27.16 -3.24
CA GLN A 194 -14.69 -27.73 -2.44
C GLN A 194 -14.94 -29.22 -2.73
N ALA A 195 -14.77 -29.66 -3.98
CA ALA A 195 -14.87 -31.07 -4.31
C ALA A 195 -13.74 -31.89 -3.66
N VAL A 196 -12.49 -31.39 -3.69
CA VAL A 196 -11.35 -32.01 -3.02
C VAL A 196 -11.56 -32.06 -1.50
N ALA A 197 -11.99 -30.95 -0.89
CA ALA A 197 -12.28 -30.85 0.54
C ALA A 197 -13.36 -31.85 0.99
N LYS A 198 -14.47 -31.96 0.25
CA LYS A 198 -15.54 -32.93 0.55
C LYS A 198 -15.05 -34.37 0.48
N LEU A 199 -14.18 -34.70 -0.49
CA LEU A 199 -13.64 -36.05 -0.65
C LEU A 199 -12.58 -36.37 0.41
N ALA A 200 -11.73 -35.41 0.77
CA ALA A 200 -10.77 -35.54 1.87
C ALA A 200 -11.48 -35.72 3.21
N ALA A 201 -12.52 -34.92 3.49
CA ALA A 201 -13.35 -35.07 4.67
C ALA A 201 -14.06 -36.44 4.71
N ARG A 202 -14.57 -36.92 3.58
CA ARG A 202 -15.17 -38.26 3.47
C ARG A 202 -14.17 -39.40 3.73
N ALA A 203 -12.89 -39.17 3.47
CA ALA A 203 -11.80 -40.08 3.78
C ALA A 203 -11.35 -40.01 5.26
N GLY A 204 -11.97 -39.15 6.08
CA GLY A 204 -11.59 -38.94 7.48
C GLY A 204 -10.48 -37.90 7.70
N HIS A 205 -10.12 -37.13 6.66
CA HIS A 205 -9.01 -36.18 6.69
C HIS A 205 -9.48 -34.75 6.38
N VAL A 206 -10.14 -34.11 7.34
CA VAL A 206 -10.55 -32.69 7.24
C VAL A 206 -9.31 -31.78 7.27
N GLY A 207 -9.25 -30.78 6.39
CA GLY A 207 -8.16 -29.80 6.32
C GLY A 207 -7.00 -30.22 5.41
N LEU A 208 -6.93 -31.50 5.01
CA LEU A 208 -5.86 -32.03 4.15
C LEU A 208 -5.91 -31.47 2.73
N GLU A 209 -7.06 -30.91 2.30
CA GLU A 209 -7.21 -30.24 1.01
C GLU A 209 -6.21 -29.10 0.79
N THR A 210 -5.83 -28.39 1.85
CA THR A 210 -4.85 -27.29 1.77
C THR A 210 -3.47 -27.79 1.38
N GLN A 211 -3.05 -28.93 1.93
CA GLN A 211 -1.79 -29.63 1.59
C GLN A 211 -1.85 -30.28 0.20
N LEU A 212 -3.01 -30.84 -0.18
CA LEU A 212 -3.21 -31.45 -1.50
C LEU A 212 -3.13 -30.43 -2.62
N LEU A 213 -3.56 -29.19 -2.36
CA LEU A 213 -3.57 -28.09 -3.30
C LEU A 213 -2.30 -27.23 -3.21
N CYS A 214 -1.32 -27.60 -2.36
CA CYS A 214 0.00 -26.99 -2.42
C CYS A 214 0.56 -27.08 -3.86
N ALA A 215 0.95 -25.91 -4.36
CA ALA A 215 1.31 -25.73 -5.75
C ALA A 215 2.54 -26.55 -6.11
N THR A 216 2.36 -27.43 -7.09
CA THR A 216 3.44 -28.22 -7.68
C THR A 216 4.03 -27.46 -8.86
N SER A 217 5.27 -27.01 -8.68
CA SER A 217 6.33 -26.75 -9.68
C SER A 217 6.16 -25.75 -10.84
N ASP A 218 4.95 -25.36 -11.28
CA ASP A 218 4.80 -24.58 -12.54
C ASP A 218 4.18 -23.18 -12.40
N MET A 219 4.10 -22.61 -11.19
CA MET A 219 3.60 -21.25 -10.98
C MET A 219 4.56 -20.19 -11.55
N GLU A 220 4.02 -19.08 -12.06
CA GLU A 220 4.83 -17.94 -12.53
C GLU A 220 5.65 -17.34 -11.38
N GLU A 221 5.10 -17.26 -10.18
CA GLU A 221 5.79 -16.81 -8.95
C GLU A 221 6.96 -17.72 -8.57
N ALA A 222 6.84 -19.03 -8.81
CA ALA A 222 7.94 -19.96 -8.56
C ALA A 222 9.11 -19.70 -9.51
N LYS A 223 8.83 -19.33 -10.77
CA LYS A 223 9.85 -18.95 -11.76
C LYS A 223 10.51 -17.62 -11.40
N ILE A 224 9.76 -16.67 -10.84
CA ILE A 224 10.31 -15.41 -10.30
C ILE A 224 11.29 -15.72 -9.17
N ALA A 225 10.88 -16.54 -8.20
CA ALA A 225 11.73 -16.92 -7.07
C ALA A 225 13.00 -17.67 -7.54
N ASP A 226 12.87 -18.59 -8.49
CA ASP A 226 14.02 -19.30 -9.09
C ASP A 226 14.95 -18.33 -9.83
N GLY A 227 14.39 -17.40 -10.60
CA GLY A 227 15.17 -16.40 -11.34
C GLY A 227 15.90 -15.44 -10.41
N LEU A 228 15.26 -14.95 -9.34
CA LEU A 228 15.92 -14.11 -8.33
C LEU A 228 17.03 -14.86 -7.59
N TRP A 229 16.82 -16.15 -7.27
CA TRP A 229 17.86 -17.02 -6.71
C TRP A 229 19.06 -17.11 -7.65
N ASP A 230 18.82 -17.40 -8.93
CA ASP A 230 19.89 -17.55 -9.92
C ASP A 230 20.62 -16.23 -10.20
N ILE A 231 19.96 -15.08 -10.14
CA ILE A 231 20.61 -13.75 -10.16
C ILE A 231 21.52 -13.58 -8.96
N GLY A 232 21.04 -13.89 -7.75
CA GLY A 232 21.84 -13.84 -6.52
C GLY A 232 23.06 -14.77 -6.55
N ARG A 233 23.08 -15.79 -7.42
CA ARG A 233 24.22 -16.68 -7.63
C ARG A 233 25.08 -16.35 -8.85
N GLY A 234 24.74 -15.29 -9.58
CA GLY A 234 25.40 -14.95 -10.85
C GLY A 234 25.18 -15.99 -11.96
N ARG A 235 24.14 -16.83 -11.86
CA ARG A 235 23.77 -17.84 -12.87
C ARG A 235 22.81 -17.30 -13.95
N LEU A 236 22.10 -16.21 -13.65
CA LEU A 236 21.18 -15.52 -14.56
C LEU A 236 21.44 -14.02 -14.53
N SER A 237 21.39 -13.34 -15.68
CA SER A 237 21.51 -11.88 -15.70
C SER A 237 20.19 -11.18 -15.40
N VAL A 238 20.28 -9.97 -14.80
CA VAL A 238 19.10 -9.12 -14.55
C VAL A 238 18.36 -8.80 -15.85
N ALA A 239 19.09 -8.57 -16.96
CA ALA A 239 18.49 -8.26 -18.26
C ALA A 239 17.66 -9.43 -18.81
N GLU A 240 18.17 -10.66 -18.74
CA GLU A 240 17.44 -11.87 -19.17
C GLU A 240 16.18 -12.09 -18.32
N PHE A 241 16.27 -11.86 -17.02
CA PHE A 241 15.15 -11.97 -16.10
C PHE A 241 14.06 -10.92 -16.39
N VAL A 242 14.46 -9.64 -16.53
CA VAL A 242 13.55 -8.54 -16.83
C VAL A 242 12.86 -8.71 -18.20
N ALA A 243 13.53 -9.32 -19.18
CA ALA A 243 12.91 -9.62 -20.48
C ALA A 243 11.69 -10.56 -20.37
N HIS A 244 11.61 -11.38 -19.32
CA HIS A 244 10.53 -12.34 -19.10
C HIS A 244 9.60 -11.97 -17.96
N HIS A 245 10.10 -11.27 -16.93
CA HIS A 245 9.40 -10.97 -15.68
C HIS A 245 9.38 -9.48 -15.33
N GLY A 246 9.87 -8.61 -16.22
CA GLY A 246 10.00 -7.17 -15.97
C GLY A 246 8.69 -6.41 -15.76
N TYR A 247 7.54 -7.00 -16.09
CA TYR A 247 6.22 -6.42 -15.84
C TYR A 247 5.78 -6.49 -14.36
N HIS A 248 6.51 -7.24 -13.53
CA HIS A 248 6.32 -7.26 -12.08
C HIS A 248 7.02 -6.09 -11.40
N GLY A 249 6.72 -5.88 -10.11
CA GLY A 249 7.30 -4.85 -9.26
C GLY A 249 6.50 -4.71 -7.97
N PRO A 250 6.94 -3.87 -7.03
CA PRO A 250 6.12 -3.45 -5.89
C PRO A 250 4.82 -2.80 -6.36
N ASP A 251 3.72 -3.04 -5.65
CA ASP A 251 2.39 -2.51 -5.99
C ASP A 251 2.04 -2.74 -7.46
N ALA A 252 2.22 -3.97 -7.94
CA ALA A 252 2.00 -4.31 -9.35
C ALA A 252 0.55 -4.07 -9.82
N GLY A 253 -0.40 -3.85 -8.91
CA GLY A 253 -1.77 -3.45 -9.21
C GLY A 253 -1.97 -1.95 -9.46
N GLU A 254 -1.04 -1.09 -9.00
CA GLU A 254 -1.10 0.37 -9.13
C GLU A 254 -0.48 0.87 -10.44
N LEU A 255 -1.14 1.81 -11.11
CA LEU A 255 -0.60 2.44 -12.32
C LEU A 255 0.48 3.49 -12.02
N VAL A 256 0.58 3.96 -10.77
CA VAL A 256 1.66 4.87 -10.35
C VAL A 256 2.98 4.14 -10.10
N SER A 257 2.94 2.84 -9.83
CA SER A 257 4.14 2.07 -9.47
C SER A 257 5.12 1.90 -10.65
N ARG A 258 6.36 1.54 -10.33
CA ARG A 258 7.41 1.24 -11.32
C ARG A 258 7.65 -0.25 -11.40
N SER A 259 7.61 -0.78 -12.62
CA SER A 259 7.92 -2.19 -12.84
C SER A 259 9.44 -2.42 -12.81
N TRP A 260 9.87 -3.67 -12.63
CA TRP A 260 11.27 -4.08 -12.66
C TRP A 260 11.95 -3.78 -14.00
N ARG A 261 11.18 -3.69 -15.10
CA ARG A 261 11.67 -3.16 -16.38
C ARG A 261 12.11 -1.71 -16.29
N GLU A 262 11.43 -0.91 -15.49
CA GLU A 262 11.64 0.53 -15.35
C GLU A 262 12.61 0.88 -14.23
N ALA A 263 12.72 0.01 -13.23
CA ALA A 263 13.66 0.10 -12.12
C ALA A 263 14.36 -1.25 -11.88
N PRO A 264 15.32 -1.66 -12.74
CA PRO A 264 16.01 -2.95 -12.60
C PRO A 264 16.83 -3.11 -11.32
N ASN A 265 17.20 -2.01 -10.67
CA ASN A 265 17.88 -2.05 -9.37
C ASN A 265 17.06 -2.78 -8.30
N LEU A 266 15.72 -2.68 -8.34
CA LEU A 266 14.84 -3.39 -7.41
C LEU A 266 14.98 -4.92 -7.52
N VAL A 267 15.36 -5.44 -8.70
CA VAL A 267 15.65 -6.87 -8.90
C VAL A 267 16.97 -7.24 -8.24
N VAL A 268 17.97 -6.37 -8.31
CA VAL A 268 19.28 -6.58 -7.67
C VAL A 268 19.12 -6.62 -6.15
N ASP A 269 18.38 -5.67 -5.59
CA ASP A 269 18.09 -5.58 -4.16
C ASP A 269 17.34 -6.82 -3.67
N ALA A 270 16.31 -7.23 -4.42
CA ALA A 270 15.56 -8.47 -4.16
C ALA A 270 16.44 -9.73 -4.26
N ALA A 271 17.39 -9.76 -5.19
CA ALA A 271 18.29 -10.90 -5.39
C ALA A 271 19.42 -10.99 -4.34
N ALA A 272 19.78 -9.87 -3.72
CA ALA A 272 20.82 -9.80 -2.70
C ALA A 272 20.54 -10.74 -1.51
N ALA A 273 19.26 -10.92 -1.16
CA ALA A 273 18.82 -11.84 -0.12
C ALA A 273 19.28 -13.30 -0.33
N TYR A 274 19.50 -13.74 -1.58
CA TYR A 274 19.84 -15.12 -1.89
C TYR A 274 21.34 -15.41 -1.95
N GLN A 275 22.19 -14.38 -1.95
CA GLN A 275 23.63 -14.51 -2.16
C GLN A 275 24.30 -15.41 -1.11
N THR A 276 23.84 -15.31 0.15
CA THR A 276 24.46 -15.95 1.32
C THR A 276 23.69 -17.15 1.86
N MET A 277 22.53 -17.49 1.31
CA MET A 277 21.71 -18.61 1.79
C MET A 277 22.36 -19.98 1.48
N PRO A 278 22.06 -21.07 2.21
CA PRO A 278 22.47 -22.43 1.83
C PRO A 278 21.71 -22.95 0.58
N GLU A 279 22.29 -23.84 -0.23
CA GLU A 279 21.64 -24.36 -1.46
C GLU A 279 20.37 -25.18 -1.14
N GLU A 280 20.32 -25.80 0.04
CA GLU A 280 19.16 -26.52 0.57
C GLU A 280 17.95 -25.59 0.80
N SER A 281 18.21 -24.30 0.98
CA SER A 281 17.19 -23.26 1.12
C SER A 281 16.67 -22.75 -0.22
N SER A 282 17.23 -23.20 -1.35
CA SER A 282 16.78 -22.78 -2.67
C SER A 282 15.27 -23.05 -2.86
N PRO A 283 14.55 -22.18 -3.59
CA PRO A 283 13.13 -22.38 -3.84
C PRO A 283 12.85 -23.75 -4.48
N ALA A 284 13.72 -24.20 -5.38
CA ALA A 284 13.64 -25.52 -6.01
C ALA A 284 13.81 -26.68 -5.01
N ALA A 285 14.72 -26.58 -4.04
CA ALA A 285 14.90 -27.59 -3.00
C ALA A 285 13.70 -27.67 -2.06
N ARG A 286 13.17 -26.53 -1.58
CA ARG A 286 11.96 -26.46 -0.75
C ARG A 286 10.75 -27.08 -1.45
N ARG A 287 10.55 -26.76 -2.74
CA ARG A 287 9.47 -27.37 -3.55
C ARG A 287 9.65 -28.88 -3.73
N ARG A 288 10.89 -29.36 -3.90
CA ARG A 288 11.18 -30.80 -4.02
C ARG A 288 10.80 -31.55 -2.75
N ALA A 289 11.12 -31.01 -1.57
CA ALA A 289 10.74 -31.60 -0.29
C ALA A 289 9.21 -31.73 -0.16
N ARG A 290 8.44 -30.69 -0.51
CA ARG A 290 6.97 -30.68 -0.43
C ARG A 290 6.28 -31.58 -1.44
N ARG A 291 6.93 -31.94 -2.54
CA ARG A 291 6.37 -32.91 -3.50
C ARG A 291 6.10 -34.25 -2.84
N ASN A 292 6.97 -34.68 -1.93
CA ASN A 292 6.82 -35.91 -1.16
C ASN A 292 5.63 -35.81 -0.19
N ASP A 293 5.48 -34.68 0.49
CA ASP A 293 4.36 -34.41 1.41
C ASP A 293 3.01 -34.50 0.69
N LYS A 294 2.90 -33.91 -0.51
CA LYS A 294 1.68 -33.99 -1.34
C LYS A 294 1.39 -35.43 -1.76
N SER A 295 2.40 -36.18 -2.20
CA SER A 295 2.22 -37.60 -2.55
C SER A 295 1.76 -38.44 -1.36
N ALA A 296 2.27 -38.17 -0.15
CA ALA A 296 1.80 -38.81 1.06
C ALA A 296 0.34 -38.44 1.39
N ALA A 297 -0.03 -37.16 1.29
CA ALA A 297 -1.41 -36.70 1.50
C ALA A 297 -2.40 -37.33 0.50
N VAL A 298 -2.02 -37.45 -0.78
CA VAL A 298 -2.81 -38.14 -1.80
C VAL A 298 -3.04 -39.60 -1.40
N LYS A 299 -2.01 -40.28 -0.91
CA LYS A 299 -2.12 -41.67 -0.46
C LYS A 299 -3.09 -41.82 0.72
N LEU A 300 -3.01 -40.93 1.72
CA LEU A 300 -3.92 -40.93 2.88
C LEU A 300 -5.40 -40.84 2.44
N VAL A 301 -5.72 -39.93 1.51
CA VAL A 301 -7.09 -39.83 0.98
C VAL A 301 -7.49 -41.06 0.18
N HIS A 302 -6.59 -41.63 -0.64
CA HIS A 302 -6.88 -42.86 -1.38
C HIS A 302 -7.17 -44.06 -0.46
N ASP A 303 -6.43 -44.16 0.64
CA ASP A 303 -6.58 -45.23 1.64
C ASP A 303 -7.90 -45.10 2.41
N GLY A 304 -8.34 -43.86 2.69
CA GLY A 304 -9.64 -43.59 3.33
C GLY A 304 -10.86 -43.58 2.39
N LEU A 305 -10.66 -43.57 1.06
CA LEU A 305 -11.74 -43.60 0.06
C LEU A 305 -12.00 -45.00 -0.50
N SER A 306 -13.27 -45.26 -0.82
CA SER A 306 -13.64 -46.47 -1.56
C SER A 306 -13.03 -46.45 -2.99
N PRO A 307 -12.69 -47.61 -3.57
CA PRO A 307 -12.08 -47.68 -4.91
C PRO A 307 -12.86 -46.96 -6.02
N ALA A 308 -14.19 -46.86 -5.89
CA ALA A 308 -15.04 -46.15 -6.85
C ALA A 308 -14.91 -44.61 -6.79
N LEU A 309 -14.53 -44.05 -5.64
CA LEU A 309 -14.37 -42.59 -5.45
C LEU A 309 -12.96 -42.10 -5.76
N ARG A 310 -11.97 -42.99 -5.82
CA ARG A 310 -10.57 -42.67 -6.14
C ARG A 310 -10.40 -41.93 -7.48
N PRO A 311 -11.01 -42.39 -8.61
CA PRO A 311 -10.90 -41.66 -9.87
C PRO A 311 -11.58 -40.28 -9.83
N VAL A 312 -12.65 -40.13 -9.04
CA VAL A 312 -13.35 -38.85 -8.84
C VAL A 312 -12.46 -37.87 -8.08
N PHE A 313 -11.81 -38.33 -7.02
CA PHE A 313 -10.81 -37.56 -6.28
C PHE A 313 -9.66 -37.12 -7.16
N ASP A 314 -9.06 -38.04 -7.93
CA ASP A 314 -7.95 -37.70 -8.82
C ASP A 314 -8.37 -36.71 -9.92
N ALA A 315 -9.60 -36.82 -10.42
CA ALA A 315 -10.14 -35.87 -11.39
C ALA A 315 -10.37 -34.48 -10.77
N ALA A 316 -10.92 -34.42 -9.56
CA ALA A 316 -11.13 -33.17 -8.81
C ALA A 316 -9.79 -32.49 -8.49
N LEU A 317 -8.81 -33.24 -8.00
CA LEU A 317 -7.48 -32.73 -7.66
C LEU A 317 -6.73 -32.19 -8.90
N ARG A 318 -6.80 -32.91 -10.03
CA ARG A 318 -6.26 -32.43 -11.31
C ARG A 318 -6.99 -31.19 -11.81
N SER A 319 -8.30 -31.11 -11.63
CA SER A 319 -9.09 -29.93 -12.00
C SER A 319 -8.65 -28.71 -11.19
N ALA A 320 -8.58 -28.85 -9.86
CA ALA A 320 -8.17 -27.78 -8.95
C ALA A 320 -6.76 -27.27 -9.27
N SER A 321 -5.77 -28.18 -9.35
CA SER A 321 -4.37 -27.80 -9.64
C SER A 321 -4.24 -27.06 -10.99
N ARG A 322 -5.00 -27.47 -12.02
CA ARG A 322 -4.99 -26.81 -13.33
C ARG A 322 -5.71 -25.48 -13.34
N ALA A 323 -6.78 -25.33 -12.55
CA ALA A 323 -7.51 -24.07 -12.44
C ALA A 323 -6.65 -23.01 -11.74
N GLU A 324 -5.94 -23.38 -10.67
CA GLU A 324 -4.98 -22.50 -10.00
C GLU A 324 -3.85 -22.07 -10.95
N ALA A 325 -3.21 -23.02 -11.65
CA ALA A 325 -2.14 -22.67 -12.60
C ALA A 325 -2.62 -21.70 -13.71
N ARG A 326 -3.85 -21.89 -14.22
CA ARG A 326 -4.43 -20.96 -15.20
C ARG A 326 -4.77 -19.61 -14.61
N ARG A 327 -5.30 -19.58 -13.37
CA ARG A 327 -5.58 -18.33 -12.66
C ARG A 327 -4.30 -17.50 -12.53
N GLU A 328 -3.18 -18.10 -12.16
CA GLU A 328 -1.89 -17.40 -12.11
C GLU A 328 -1.38 -16.97 -13.49
N ALA A 329 -1.58 -17.81 -14.52
CA ALA A 329 -1.22 -17.42 -15.89
C ALA A 329 -2.04 -16.23 -16.41
N VAL A 330 -3.36 -16.19 -16.12
CA VAL A 330 -4.23 -15.06 -16.43
C VAL A 330 -3.83 -13.83 -15.60
N LYS A 331 -3.41 -14.03 -14.35
CA LYS A 331 -2.86 -12.97 -13.51
C LYS A 331 -1.65 -12.30 -14.16
N ALA A 332 -0.67 -13.11 -14.57
CA ALA A 332 0.48 -12.63 -15.31
C ALA A 332 0.09 -11.91 -16.62
N ALA A 333 -0.96 -12.37 -17.31
CA ALA A 333 -1.46 -11.72 -18.51
C ALA A 333 -2.01 -10.31 -18.23
N PHE A 334 -2.81 -10.11 -17.18
CA PHE A 334 -3.31 -8.76 -16.87
C PHE A 334 -2.20 -7.85 -16.32
N LEU A 335 -1.22 -8.37 -15.57
CA LEU A 335 -0.08 -7.57 -15.10
C LEU A 335 0.76 -7.02 -16.27
N ARG A 336 0.91 -7.79 -17.35
CA ARG A 336 1.51 -7.31 -18.61
C ARG A 336 0.71 -6.17 -19.23
N VAL A 337 -0.63 -6.24 -19.17
CA VAL A 337 -1.51 -5.14 -19.62
C VAL A 337 -1.28 -3.88 -18.77
N LEU A 338 -1.18 -4.02 -17.45
CA LEU A 338 -0.85 -2.90 -16.56
C LEU A 338 0.50 -2.28 -16.88
N ASP A 339 1.54 -3.07 -17.17
CA ASP A 339 2.87 -2.53 -17.54
C ASP A 339 2.84 -1.72 -18.86
N VAL A 340 2.06 -2.17 -19.87
CA VAL A 340 1.86 -1.36 -21.09
C VAL A 340 1.08 -0.09 -20.79
N LEU A 341 0.06 -0.15 -19.93
CA LEU A 341 -0.68 1.04 -19.50
C LEU A 341 0.21 2.03 -18.77
N ARG A 342 1.08 1.58 -17.83
CA ARG A 342 2.04 2.45 -17.15
C ARG A 342 2.92 3.22 -18.15
N LEU A 343 3.46 2.51 -19.14
CA LEU A 343 4.26 3.12 -20.21
C LEU A 343 3.45 4.16 -20.99
N ALA A 344 2.25 3.81 -21.44
CA ALA A 344 1.39 4.71 -22.21
C ALA A 344 0.93 5.94 -21.41
N ILE A 345 0.62 5.76 -20.13
CA ILE A 345 0.20 6.84 -19.23
C ILE A 345 1.35 7.82 -19.03
N ARG A 346 2.58 7.35 -18.81
CA ARG A 346 3.74 8.25 -18.66
C ARG A 346 4.03 9.06 -19.92
N CYS A 347 4.01 8.43 -21.09
CA CYS A 347 4.14 9.15 -22.36
C CYS A 347 3.03 10.20 -22.55
N THR A 348 1.81 9.91 -22.09
CA THR A 348 0.68 10.85 -22.13
C THR A 348 0.86 11.99 -21.12
N ALA A 349 1.38 11.70 -19.93
CA ALA A 349 1.67 12.68 -18.90
C ALA A 349 2.74 13.68 -19.35
N ASP A 350 3.83 13.17 -19.95
CA ASP A 350 4.91 13.98 -20.50
C ASP A 350 4.40 14.92 -21.60
N ASP A 351 3.52 14.45 -22.49
CA ASP A 351 2.86 15.29 -23.50
C ASP A 351 2.00 16.39 -22.87
N PHE A 352 1.22 16.07 -21.83
CA PHE A 352 0.38 17.06 -21.16
C PHE A 352 1.21 18.14 -20.47
N VAL A 353 2.32 17.77 -19.82
CA VAL A 353 3.25 18.74 -19.23
C VAL A 353 3.91 19.60 -20.31
N GLN A 354 4.40 19.01 -21.40
CA GLN A 354 5.00 19.75 -22.51
C GLN A 354 4.02 20.76 -23.15
N ARG A 355 2.73 20.43 -23.17
CA ARG A 355 1.66 21.30 -23.68
C ARG A 355 1.12 22.28 -22.63
N GLY A 356 1.63 22.27 -21.40
CA GLY A 356 1.18 23.13 -20.30
C GLY A 356 -0.23 22.80 -19.80
N LEU A 357 -0.70 21.57 -20.01
CA LEU A 357 -2.02 21.08 -19.60
C LEU A 357 -2.01 20.43 -18.20
N LEU A 358 -0.84 19.99 -17.73
CA LEU A 358 -0.59 19.53 -16.37
C LEU A 358 0.68 20.20 -15.83
N GLU A 359 0.77 20.35 -14.50
CA GLU A 359 1.92 20.95 -13.83
C GLU A 359 3.05 19.95 -13.63
N SER A 360 2.71 18.69 -13.32
CA SER A 360 3.63 17.56 -13.16
C SER A 360 3.12 16.33 -13.90
N ALA A 361 4.03 15.47 -14.38
CA ALA A 361 3.66 14.18 -14.96
C ALA A 361 2.99 13.26 -13.91
N ASP A 362 3.37 13.41 -12.64
CA ASP A 362 2.78 12.64 -11.53
C ASP A 362 1.31 13.01 -11.27
N ASP A 363 0.81 14.14 -11.79
CA ASP A 363 -0.57 14.58 -11.58
C ASP A 363 -1.57 13.72 -12.36
N ILE A 364 -1.14 13.04 -13.43
CA ILE A 364 -2.03 12.26 -14.30
C ILE A 364 -2.77 11.15 -13.56
N VAL A 365 -2.18 10.60 -12.49
CA VAL A 365 -2.76 9.48 -11.73
C VAL A 365 -3.99 9.91 -10.92
N TYR A 366 -4.17 11.22 -10.72
CA TYR A 366 -5.36 11.78 -10.08
C TYR A 366 -6.50 12.06 -11.07
N LEU A 367 -6.32 11.79 -12.36
CA LEU A 367 -7.37 11.82 -13.37
C LEU A 367 -7.90 10.40 -13.64
N THR A 368 -9.11 10.28 -14.19
CA THR A 368 -9.67 8.98 -14.63
C THR A 368 -9.33 8.69 -16.09
N PHE A 369 -9.48 7.42 -16.51
CA PHE A 369 -9.31 7.06 -17.94
C PHE A 369 -10.27 7.84 -18.86
N GLU A 370 -11.48 8.12 -18.40
CA GLU A 370 -12.46 8.95 -19.13
C GLU A 370 -11.95 10.39 -19.32
N GLU A 371 -11.37 10.97 -18.28
CA GLU A 371 -10.85 12.35 -18.28
C GLU A 371 -9.63 12.53 -19.18
N ILE A 372 -8.85 11.47 -19.43
CA ILE A 372 -7.67 11.52 -20.34
C ILE A 372 -7.96 11.03 -21.76
N ALA A 373 -9.09 10.34 -21.99
CA ALA A 373 -9.42 9.68 -23.27
C ALA A 373 -9.45 10.64 -24.47
N ALA A 374 -9.84 11.90 -24.26
CA ALA A 374 -9.92 12.91 -25.32
C ALA A 374 -8.55 13.47 -25.75
N GLY A 375 -7.43 13.00 -25.19
CA GLY A 375 -6.09 13.51 -25.48
C GLY A 375 -5.83 14.93 -24.96
N ARG A 376 -6.67 15.39 -24.03
CA ARG A 376 -6.52 16.60 -23.22
C ARG A 376 -7.26 16.37 -21.89
N PRO A 377 -6.72 16.82 -20.75
CA PRO A 377 -7.43 16.73 -19.48
C PRO A 377 -8.58 17.74 -19.41
N PRO A 378 -9.48 17.64 -18.40
CA PRO A 378 -10.52 18.63 -18.16
C PRO A 378 -9.94 20.04 -17.96
N ALA A 379 -10.70 21.09 -18.30
CA ALA A 379 -10.22 22.48 -18.17
C ALA A 379 -9.82 22.86 -16.73
N ALA A 380 -10.44 22.23 -15.72
CA ALA A 380 -10.14 22.43 -14.30
C ALA A 380 -9.17 21.36 -13.74
N ALA A 381 -8.28 20.80 -14.55
CA ALA A 381 -7.40 19.69 -14.16
C ALA A 381 -6.61 19.97 -12.87
N SER A 382 -5.98 21.15 -12.72
CA SER A 382 -5.22 21.49 -11.52
C SER A 382 -6.07 21.46 -10.24
N ASP A 383 -7.32 21.93 -10.29
CA ASP A 383 -8.21 21.91 -9.13
C ASP A 383 -8.70 20.50 -8.81
N ILE A 384 -8.97 19.69 -9.84
CA ILE A 384 -9.34 18.27 -9.70
C ILE A 384 -8.20 17.49 -9.04
N VAL A 385 -6.96 17.66 -9.52
CA VAL A 385 -5.76 17.01 -9.00
C VAL A 385 -5.54 17.40 -7.54
N ARG A 386 -5.58 18.70 -7.23
CA ARG A 386 -5.39 19.20 -5.85
C ARG A 386 -6.42 18.61 -4.89
N PHE A 387 -7.70 18.62 -5.28
CA PHE A 387 -8.79 18.05 -4.49
C PHE A 387 -8.59 16.55 -4.24
N ARG A 388 -8.35 15.76 -5.30
CA ARG A 388 -8.21 14.30 -5.18
C ARG A 388 -6.95 13.86 -4.45
N MET A 389 -5.86 14.63 -4.56
CA MET A 389 -4.67 14.42 -3.74
C MET A 389 -4.96 14.61 -2.25
N GLN A 390 -5.70 15.67 -1.89
CA GLN A 390 -6.11 15.92 -0.51
C GLN A 390 -7.08 14.84 0.00
N GLN A 391 -8.06 14.40 -0.79
CA GLN A 391 -8.97 13.31 -0.41
C GLN A 391 -8.22 12.00 -0.21
N ARG A 392 -7.35 11.62 -1.14
CA ARG A 392 -6.54 10.39 -1.03
C ARG A 392 -5.69 10.40 0.24
N LYS A 393 -5.08 11.54 0.60
CA LYS A 393 -4.34 11.69 1.86
C LYS A 393 -5.26 11.51 3.06
N ARG A 394 -6.41 12.18 3.10
CA ARG A 394 -7.40 12.04 4.18
C ARG A 394 -7.86 10.59 4.37
N TYR A 395 -8.02 9.84 3.28
CA TYR A 395 -8.44 8.44 3.34
C TYR A 395 -7.39 7.51 3.95
N GLN A 396 -6.11 7.90 4.00
CA GLN A 396 -5.06 7.10 4.66
C GLN A 396 -5.37 6.95 6.16
N ASP A 397 -5.92 7.99 6.78
CA ASP A 397 -6.20 8.04 8.23
C ASP A 397 -7.57 7.47 8.61
N ILE A 398 -8.39 7.08 7.63
CA ILE A 398 -9.72 6.51 7.86
C ILE A 398 -9.62 4.99 7.92
N GLU A 399 -10.29 4.34 8.86
CA GLU A 399 -10.55 2.91 8.78
C GLU A 399 -12.04 2.64 8.65
N LEU A 400 -12.40 1.61 7.88
CA LEU A 400 -13.80 1.19 7.73
C LEU A 400 -14.01 -0.08 8.54
N SER A 401 -15.24 -0.31 8.99
CA SER A 401 -15.62 -1.61 9.53
C SER A 401 -15.40 -2.72 8.48
N GLY A 402 -15.10 -3.93 8.94
CA GLY A 402 -14.90 -5.09 8.06
C GLY A 402 -16.17 -5.48 7.29
N TYR A 403 -17.33 -5.07 7.80
CA TYR A 403 -18.66 -5.38 7.30
C TYR A 403 -19.62 -4.25 7.69
N GLY A 404 -20.64 -4.03 6.87
CA GLY A 404 -21.73 -3.11 7.21
C GLY A 404 -22.90 -3.19 6.24
N VAL A 405 -23.91 -2.36 6.50
CA VAL A 405 -25.12 -2.19 5.70
C VAL A 405 -25.35 -0.70 5.47
N GLY A 406 -25.60 -0.29 4.24
CA GLY A 406 -25.70 1.14 3.88
C GLY A 406 -24.33 1.82 3.83
N GLU A 407 -24.25 3.12 4.07
CA GLU A 407 -23.00 3.88 3.93
C GLU A 407 -21.91 3.43 4.92
N PRO A 408 -20.69 3.08 4.46
CA PRO A 408 -19.57 2.78 5.33
C PRO A 408 -19.18 3.95 6.22
N SER A 409 -19.27 3.76 7.54
CA SER A 409 -18.84 4.75 8.51
C SER A 409 -17.38 4.52 8.92
N PRO A 410 -16.55 5.58 8.96
CA PRO A 410 -15.23 5.53 9.59
C PRO A 410 -15.31 5.01 11.03
N ILE A 411 -14.37 4.16 11.41
CA ILE A 411 -14.20 3.67 12.78
C ILE A 411 -12.86 4.11 13.34
N THR A 412 -12.85 4.48 14.63
CA THR A 412 -11.61 4.65 15.39
C THR A 412 -11.22 3.31 15.99
N VAL A 413 -10.17 2.69 15.47
CA VAL A 413 -9.69 1.41 16.01
C VAL A 413 -8.68 1.69 17.13
N THR A 414 -9.14 1.56 18.37
CA THR A 414 -8.25 1.54 19.54
C THR A 414 -7.63 0.14 19.63
N THR A 415 -6.56 -0.12 18.89
CA THR A 415 -5.82 -1.39 19.01
C THR A 415 -4.78 -1.24 20.11
N SER A 416 -4.76 -2.15 21.08
CA SER A 416 -3.67 -2.21 22.07
C SER A 416 -2.59 -3.15 21.58
N VAL A 417 -1.33 -2.78 21.80
CA VAL A 417 -0.17 -3.63 21.53
C VAL A 417 -0.25 -4.87 22.40
N ALA A 418 -0.06 -6.05 21.80
CA ALA A 418 -0.08 -7.32 22.53
C ALA A 418 1.15 -7.42 23.43
N ILE A 419 0.94 -7.84 24.68
CA ILE A 419 2.02 -8.04 25.66
C ILE A 419 2.52 -9.49 25.65
N VAL A 420 3.69 -9.72 26.24
CA VAL A 420 4.29 -11.06 26.36
C VAL A 420 3.31 -12.03 27.02
N GLY A 421 3.14 -13.21 26.41
CA GLY A 421 2.18 -14.23 26.83
C GLY A 421 0.80 -14.13 26.16
N GLU A 422 0.49 -13.02 25.49
CA GLU A 422 -0.70 -12.94 24.64
C GLU A 422 -0.52 -13.68 23.32
N THR A 423 -1.65 -13.95 22.66
CA THR A 423 -1.69 -14.60 21.36
C THR A 423 -2.58 -13.79 20.40
N VAL A 424 -2.05 -13.54 19.21
CA VAL A 424 -2.82 -13.08 18.05
C VAL A 424 -3.28 -14.31 17.28
N SER A 425 -4.57 -14.36 16.92
CA SER A 425 -5.16 -15.51 16.22
C SER A 425 -5.50 -15.14 14.78
N GLY A 426 -5.32 -16.08 13.88
CA GLY A 426 -5.75 -15.99 12.49
C GLY A 426 -6.12 -17.36 11.93
N LEU A 427 -6.25 -17.43 10.60
CA LEU A 427 -6.49 -18.67 9.88
C LEU A 427 -5.17 -19.45 9.70
N PRO A 428 -5.14 -20.76 10.02
CA PRO A 428 -4.02 -21.62 9.70
C PRO A 428 -3.95 -21.88 8.19
N VAL A 429 -2.77 -21.73 7.60
CA VAL A 429 -2.60 -21.79 6.14
C VAL A 429 -1.50 -22.74 5.71
N SER A 430 -0.31 -22.57 6.28
CA SER A 430 0.86 -23.36 5.95
C SER A 430 1.43 -23.89 7.25
N SER A 431 1.39 -25.21 7.42
CA SER A 431 1.75 -25.87 8.66
C SER A 431 3.25 -25.82 8.95
N GLY A 432 3.57 -25.85 10.24
CA GLY A 432 4.92 -25.74 10.77
C GLY A 432 4.98 -24.72 11.91
N ILE A 433 6.08 -24.74 12.64
CA ILE A 433 6.32 -23.83 13.76
C ILE A 433 7.58 -23.03 13.44
N ALA A 434 7.48 -21.72 13.49
CA ALA A 434 8.62 -20.81 13.40
C ALA A 434 8.68 -19.95 14.66
N THR A 435 9.88 -19.70 15.16
CA THR A 435 10.14 -18.73 16.24
C THR A 435 11.23 -17.80 15.75
N GLY A 436 11.02 -16.50 15.94
CA GLY A 436 11.89 -15.49 15.36
C GLY A 436 11.48 -14.08 15.71
N ILE A 437 12.27 -13.12 15.24
CA ILE A 437 12.04 -11.69 15.46
C ILE A 437 11.01 -11.18 14.45
N ALA A 438 9.94 -10.54 14.93
CA ALA A 438 8.93 -9.92 14.08
C ALA A 438 9.53 -8.76 13.29
N ARG A 439 9.39 -8.78 11.97
CA ARG A 439 9.63 -7.63 11.10
C ARG A 439 8.30 -7.16 10.53
N VAL A 440 7.77 -6.06 11.06
CA VAL A 440 6.53 -5.45 10.59
C VAL A 440 6.82 -4.58 9.38
N VAL A 441 6.26 -4.92 8.23
CA VAL A 441 6.45 -4.21 6.96
C VAL A 441 5.10 -3.76 6.45
N THR A 442 4.96 -2.45 6.23
CA THR A 442 3.74 -1.83 5.67
C THR A 442 3.80 -1.67 4.16
N ASP A 443 5.01 -1.49 3.62
CA ASP A 443 5.27 -1.36 2.19
C ASP A 443 6.55 -2.14 1.83
N ALA A 444 6.45 -3.04 0.83
CA ALA A 444 7.59 -3.80 0.35
C ALA A 444 8.66 -2.93 -0.33
N ALA A 445 8.27 -1.82 -0.97
CA ALA A 445 9.21 -0.89 -1.59
C ALA A 445 10.07 -0.15 -0.56
N GLU A 446 9.58 0.00 0.67
CA GLU A 446 10.33 0.61 1.78
C GLU A 446 11.28 -0.39 2.46
N CYS A 447 11.09 -1.69 2.23
CA CYS A 447 11.94 -2.74 2.80
C CYS A 447 13.21 -2.95 1.96
N THR A 448 14.23 -2.13 2.23
CA THR A 448 15.52 -2.15 1.50
C THR A 448 16.52 -3.19 2.02
N GLN A 449 16.27 -3.79 3.19
CA GLN A 449 17.14 -4.82 3.77
C GLN A 449 16.53 -6.22 3.61
N PRO A 450 17.34 -7.22 3.20
CA PRO A 450 16.92 -8.62 3.24
C PRO A 450 16.44 -9.02 4.64
N LEU A 451 15.38 -9.82 4.69
CA LEU A 451 15.04 -10.55 5.92
C LEU A 451 16.13 -11.58 6.20
N SER A 452 16.58 -11.61 7.45
CA SER A 452 17.44 -12.68 7.94
C SER A 452 16.63 -13.97 8.12
N ALA A 453 17.30 -15.12 8.02
CA ALA A 453 16.67 -16.45 8.07
C ALA A 453 15.97 -16.79 9.41
N GLN A 454 15.99 -15.88 10.39
CA GLN A 454 15.40 -16.02 11.72
C GLN A 454 14.28 -14.98 11.97
N GLU A 455 13.90 -14.19 10.97
CA GLU A 455 12.84 -13.19 11.12
C GLU A 455 11.48 -13.71 10.65
N ILE A 456 10.43 -13.25 11.32
CA ILE A 456 9.03 -13.51 10.96
C ILE A 456 8.48 -12.25 10.31
N LEU A 457 8.06 -12.36 9.05
CA LEU A 457 7.46 -11.24 8.32
C LEU A 457 6.04 -11.02 8.79
N VAL A 458 5.72 -9.80 9.20
CA VAL A 458 4.38 -9.36 9.60
C VAL A 458 3.94 -8.25 8.64
N ALA A 459 2.84 -8.45 7.92
CA ALA A 459 2.38 -7.52 6.89
C ALA A 459 0.86 -7.37 6.89
N ARG A 460 0.34 -6.23 6.42
CA ARG A 460 -1.11 -6.02 6.39
C ARG A 460 -1.75 -6.80 5.24
N THR A 461 -1.17 -6.64 4.06
CA THR A 461 -1.52 -7.32 2.81
C THR A 461 -0.23 -7.54 2.04
N THR A 462 -0.26 -8.39 1.02
CA THR A 462 0.93 -8.73 0.24
C THR A 462 0.57 -8.87 -1.23
N ASP A 463 1.52 -8.52 -2.10
CA ASP A 463 1.40 -8.66 -3.55
C ASP A 463 2.64 -9.40 -4.14
N PRO A 464 2.70 -9.67 -5.46
CA PRO A 464 3.85 -10.35 -6.06
C PRO A 464 5.22 -9.70 -5.84
N GLY A 465 5.28 -8.40 -5.58
CA GLY A 465 6.52 -7.69 -5.20
C GLY A 465 7.11 -8.17 -3.87
N TRP A 466 6.31 -8.81 -3.01
CA TRP A 466 6.74 -9.32 -1.70
C TRP A 466 7.45 -10.68 -1.78
N VAL A 467 7.53 -11.31 -2.96
CA VAL A 467 8.15 -12.63 -3.15
C VAL A 467 9.59 -12.67 -2.62
N ALA A 468 10.35 -11.57 -2.78
CA ALA A 468 11.70 -11.47 -2.26
C ALA A 468 11.74 -11.53 -0.72
N LEU A 469 10.77 -10.91 -0.05
CA LEU A 469 10.67 -10.87 1.41
C LEU A 469 10.24 -12.23 1.96
N PHE A 470 9.27 -12.90 1.33
CA PHE A 470 8.81 -14.22 1.78
C PHE A 470 9.94 -15.24 1.87
N MET A 471 10.91 -15.20 0.97
CA MET A 471 11.96 -16.21 0.93
C MET A 471 12.96 -16.11 2.09
N GLY A 472 13.19 -14.90 2.62
CA GLY A 472 14.02 -14.67 3.81
C GLY A 472 13.29 -14.99 5.11
N ALA A 473 11.95 -14.96 5.11
CA ALA A 473 11.14 -15.13 6.31
C ALA A 473 11.13 -16.59 6.81
N ALA A 474 11.35 -16.75 8.12
CA ALA A 474 11.18 -18.01 8.84
C ALA A 474 9.68 -18.34 9.05
N GLY A 475 8.84 -17.32 9.15
CA GLY A 475 7.38 -17.42 9.29
C GLY A 475 6.67 -16.19 8.71
N LEU A 476 5.37 -16.30 8.47
CA LEU A 476 4.55 -15.23 7.91
C LEU A 476 3.29 -14.97 8.75
N VAL A 477 3.00 -13.70 9.01
CA VAL A 477 1.77 -13.22 9.64
C VAL A 477 1.14 -12.15 8.75
N VAL A 478 -0.10 -12.33 8.30
CA VAL A 478 -0.77 -11.37 7.40
C VAL A 478 -2.17 -11.00 7.89
N ASP A 479 -2.48 -9.70 7.98
CA ASP A 479 -3.78 -9.25 8.49
C ASP A 479 -4.95 -9.52 7.55
N VAL A 480 -4.72 -9.46 6.24
CA VAL A 480 -5.74 -9.59 5.20
C VAL A 480 -5.42 -10.75 4.26
N GLY A 481 -6.38 -11.64 4.06
CA GLY A 481 -6.33 -12.69 3.03
C GLY A 481 -7.08 -13.96 3.42
N GLY A 482 -7.58 -14.70 2.43
CA GLY A 482 -8.20 -16.02 2.61
C GLY A 482 -7.23 -17.19 2.39
N PRO A 483 -7.66 -18.45 2.61
CA PRO A 483 -6.82 -19.64 2.40
C PRO A 483 -6.28 -19.80 0.96
N LEU A 484 -6.94 -19.17 -0.01
CA LEU A 484 -6.54 -19.13 -1.43
C LEU A 484 -5.87 -17.82 -1.82
N SER A 485 -5.47 -16.99 -0.83
CA SER A 485 -4.79 -15.72 -1.07
C SER A 485 -3.40 -15.92 -1.64
N HIS A 486 -2.86 -14.85 -2.23
CA HIS A 486 -1.48 -14.83 -2.73
C HIS A 486 -0.45 -15.20 -1.64
N ALA A 487 -0.52 -14.55 -0.47
CA ALA A 487 0.30 -14.89 0.70
C ALA A 487 0.16 -16.38 1.05
N ALA A 488 -1.07 -16.90 1.06
CA ALA A 488 -1.34 -18.27 1.43
C ALA A 488 -0.77 -19.29 0.44
N ILE A 489 -0.91 -19.02 -0.85
CA ILE A 489 -0.40 -19.88 -1.91
C ILE A 489 1.13 -19.88 -1.87
N ILE A 490 1.76 -18.71 -1.73
CA ILE A 490 3.23 -18.62 -1.69
C ILE A 490 3.79 -19.26 -0.43
N ALA A 491 3.25 -18.96 0.75
CA ALA A 491 3.71 -19.56 1.99
C ALA A 491 3.66 -21.10 1.94
N ARG A 492 2.58 -21.66 1.37
CA ARG A 492 2.45 -23.10 1.13
C ARG A 492 3.45 -23.64 0.10
N ALA A 493 3.64 -22.93 -1.01
CA ALA A 493 4.57 -23.32 -2.07
C ALA A 493 6.04 -23.32 -1.59
N LEU A 494 6.39 -22.35 -0.73
CA LEU A 494 7.70 -22.20 -0.13
C LEU A 494 7.87 -22.98 1.19
N GLY A 495 6.77 -23.52 1.73
CA GLY A 495 6.76 -24.29 2.97
C GLY A 495 7.01 -23.47 4.23
N ILE A 496 6.74 -22.16 4.21
CA ILE A 496 6.92 -21.23 5.32
C ILE A 496 5.69 -21.30 6.24
N PRO A 497 5.84 -21.52 7.57
CA PRO A 497 4.74 -21.43 8.53
C PRO A 497 3.98 -20.11 8.40
N CYS A 498 2.66 -20.17 8.25
CA CYS A 498 1.88 -18.98 7.91
C CYS A 498 0.52 -18.95 8.60
N VAL A 499 0.24 -17.80 9.21
CA VAL A 499 -1.06 -17.42 9.78
C VAL A 499 -1.52 -16.16 9.06
N ILE A 500 -2.71 -16.19 8.47
CA ILE A 500 -3.29 -15.04 7.78
C ILE A 500 -4.60 -14.61 8.43
N ASN A 501 -5.20 -13.53 7.95
CA ASN A 501 -6.46 -13.01 8.46
C ASN A 501 -6.38 -12.75 9.98
N THR A 502 -5.23 -12.23 10.45
CA THR A 502 -5.06 -11.79 11.84
C THR A 502 -5.87 -10.53 12.15
N ILE A 503 -6.41 -9.86 11.13
CA ILE A 503 -7.23 -8.64 11.20
C ILE A 503 -6.40 -7.41 11.62
N ASP A 504 -5.69 -7.50 12.74
CA ASP A 504 -4.95 -6.40 13.37
C ASP A 504 -3.55 -6.80 13.89
N GLY A 505 -3.02 -7.93 13.43
CA GLY A 505 -1.68 -8.43 13.78
C GLY A 505 -0.56 -7.42 13.55
N THR A 506 -0.59 -6.64 12.46
CA THR A 506 0.43 -5.57 12.23
C THR A 506 0.38 -4.44 13.26
N LYS A 507 -0.76 -4.25 13.93
CA LYS A 507 -0.94 -3.24 14.97
C LYS A 507 -0.68 -3.78 16.37
N ARG A 508 -0.92 -5.07 16.56
CA ARG A 508 -0.74 -5.75 17.85
C ARG A 508 0.69 -6.24 18.07
N ILE A 509 1.38 -6.65 17.02
CA ILE A 509 2.74 -7.17 17.10
C ILE A 509 3.72 -6.01 16.93
N THR A 510 4.54 -5.76 17.95
CA THR A 510 5.61 -4.75 17.86
C THR A 510 6.73 -5.25 16.94
N ASN A 511 7.22 -4.37 16.06
CA ASN A 511 8.42 -4.64 15.28
C ASN A 511 9.61 -4.96 16.22
N GLY A 512 10.38 -6.00 15.93
CA GLY A 512 11.46 -6.47 16.79
C GLY A 512 11.03 -7.43 17.91
N ALA A 513 9.73 -7.67 18.12
CA ALA A 513 9.26 -8.62 19.14
C ALA A 513 9.63 -10.06 18.79
N GLU A 514 10.05 -10.86 19.78
CA GLU A 514 10.21 -12.29 19.58
C GLU A 514 8.82 -12.95 19.58
N ILE A 515 8.47 -13.59 18.47
CA ILE A 515 7.17 -14.22 18.27
C ILE A 515 7.30 -15.67 17.80
N ARG A 516 6.30 -16.48 18.15
CA ARG A 516 6.16 -17.85 17.63
C ARG A 516 4.91 -17.97 16.80
N VAL A 517 5.08 -18.39 15.56
CA VAL A 517 4.00 -18.66 14.60
C VAL A 517 3.77 -20.16 14.52
N ASP A 518 2.57 -20.59 14.87
CA ASP A 518 2.07 -21.94 14.63
C ASP A 518 1.05 -21.91 13.48
N GLY A 519 1.54 -22.25 12.29
CA GLY A 519 0.72 -22.25 11.09
C GLY A 519 -0.25 -23.43 10.98
N ALA A 520 -0.21 -24.40 11.91
CA ALA A 520 -1.17 -25.50 11.97
C ALA A 520 -2.39 -25.14 12.83
N THR A 521 -2.19 -24.39 13.92
CA THR A 521 -3.28 -23.95 14.82
C THR A 521 -3.80 -22.56 14.50
N GLY A 522 -3.04 -21.74 13.78
CA GLY A 522 -3.44 -20.36 13.46
C GLY A 522 -3.06 -19.37 14.56
N GLN A 523 -2.12 -19.72 15.45
CA GLN A 523 -1.75 -18.93 16.62
C GLN A 523 -0.39 -18.24 16.43
N VAL A 524 -0.30 -17.00 16.87
CA VAL A 524 0.93 -16.21 16.95
C VAL A 524 1.13 -15.77 18.39
N SER A 525 2.04 -16.42 19.12
CA SER A 525 2.33 -16.12 20.52
C SER A 525 3.45 -15.09 20.66
N ILE A 526 3.24 -14.09 21.52
CA ILE A 526 4.27 -13.09 21.85
C ILE A 526 5.17 -13.67 22.96
N LEU A 527 6.44 -13.91 22.65
CA LEU A 527 7.39 -14.57 23.56
C LEU A 527 8.33 -13.60 24.25
N GLY A 528 8.68 -12.50 23.59
CA GLY A 528 9.55 -11.46 24.12
C GLY A 528 9.04 -10.09 23.74
N GLU A 529 9.36 -9.09 24.55
CA GLU A 529 9.08 -7.71 24.22
C GLU A 529 9.84 -7.33 22.96
N GLY A 530 9.17 -6.65 22.03
CA GLY A 530 9.90 -5.90 21.02
C GLY A 530 10.56 -4.73 21.70
N ASN A 531 11.84 -4.48 21.44
CA ASN A 531 12.28 -3.10 21.57
C ASN A 531 11.38 -2.28 20.66
N PRO A 532 10.82 -1.15 21.09
CA PRO A 532 10.45 -0.09 20.16
C PRO A 532 11.75 0.40 19.51
N VAL A 533 12.20 -0.32 18.49
CA VAL A 533 13.36 -0.05 17.66
C VAL A 533 12.90 1.05 16.67
N GLU A 534 13.35 2.30 16.69
CA GLU A 534 14.74 2.75 16.83
C GLU A 534 15.65 1.80 16.04
N ALA A 535 15.41 1.73 14.71
CA ALA A 535 16.07 0.86 13.72
C ALA A 535 17.52 0.54 14.13
N THR A 536 17.71 -0.58 14.82
CA THR A 536 19.02 -1.03 15.25
C THR A 536 19.67 -1.68 14.04
N ILE A 537 20.25 -0.82 13.20
CA ILE A 537 21.19 -1.20 12.17
C ILE A 537 22.42 -1.72 12.90
N SER A 538 22.71 -3.02 12.77
CA SER A 538 24.02 -3.54 13.14
C SER A 538 25.10 -2.70 12.48
N ALA A 539 25.95 -2.11 13.30
CA ALA A 539 27.08 -1.32 12.86
C ALA A 539 27.92 -2.10 11.82
N PRO A 540 28.34 -1.46 10.72
CA PRO A 540 29.33 -2.06 9.84
C PRO A 540 30.63 -2.25 10.63
N SER A 541 31.16 -3.48 10.60
CA SER A 541 32.45 -3.81 11.21
C SER A 541 33.59 -2.99 10.58
N GLU A 542 34.20 -2.14 11.42
CA GLU A 542 35.52 -1.49 11.37
C GLU A 542 36.23 -1.28 10.01
N THR A 543 36.09 -0.03 9.50
CA THR A 543 37.09 0.98 9.06
C THR A 543 38.37 0.60 8.26
N PRO A 544 38.81 1.45 7.29
CA PRO A 544 39.12 2.89 7.46
C PRO A 544 38.25 3.80 6.56
N THR A 545 37.96 5.07 6.87
CA THR A 545 38.93 6.18 6.94
C THR A 545 38.21 7.45 7.46
N SER A 546 38.86 8.23 8.34
CA SER A 546 38.32 9.33 9.14
C SER A 546 37.74 10.56 8.41
N VAL A 547 37.66 10.54 7.08
CA VAL A 547 37.15 11.68 6.28
C VAL A 547 35.62 11.56 6.04
N ALA A 548 35.08 10.34 6.07
CA ALA A 548 33.65 10.11 5.86
C ALA A 548 32.79 10.53 7.06
N ASP A 549 33.26 10.34 8.29
CA ASP A 549 32.51 10.73 9.50
C ASP A 549 32.43 12.26 9.66
N GLU A 550 33.46 12.99 9.22
CA GLU A 550 33.51 14.45 9.26
C GLU A 550 32.54 15.06 8.22
N TYR A 551 32.56 14.54 6.98
CA TYR A 551 31.59 14.88 5.93
C TYR A 551 30.15 14.57 6.34
N VAL A 552 29.93 13.42 7.00
CA VAL A 552 28.61 13.01 7.49
C VAL A 552 28.16 13.93 8.64
N ALA A 553 29.02 14.37 9.54
CA ALA A 553 28.61 15.33 10.58
C ALA A 553 28.24 16.71 9.99
N GLU A 554 28.98 17.19 8.99
CA GLU A 554 28.78 18.51 8.39
C GLU A 554 27.51 18.64 7.54
N ILE A 555 26.97 17.52 7.02
CA ILE A 555 25.76 17.56 6.18
C ILE A 555 24.45 17.57 6.98
N LEU A 556 24.50 17.23 8.28
CA LEU A 556 23.32 17.15 9.15
C LEU A 556 22.47 18.43 9.12
N PRO A 557 23.03 19.65 9.24
CA PRO A 557 22.24 20.89 9.23
C PRO A 557 21.50 21.09 7.90
N ILE A 558 22.12 20.72 6.77
CA ILE A 558 21.50 20.84 5.44
C ILE A 558 20.31 19.90 5.32
N LEU A 559 20.49 18.63 5.72
CA LEU A 559 19.40 17.65 5.70
C LEU A 559 18.28 18.05 6.66
N HIS A 560 18.63 18.63 7.81
CA HIS A 560 17.67 19.09 8.81
C HIS A 560 16.78 20.22 8.28
N VAL A 561 17.34 21.22 7.59
CA VAL A 561 16.53 22.28 6.96
C VAL A 561 15.56 21.70 5.92
N LEU A 562 16.03 20.74 5.13
CA LEU A 562 15.23 20.11 4.08
C LEU A 562 14.11 19.21 4.62
N ILE A 563 14.27 18.59 5.79
CA ILE A 563 13.21 17.81 6.42
C ILE A 563 12.15 18.72 7.07
N VAL A 564 12.58 19.80 7.74
CA VAL A 564 11.68 20.75 8.42
C VAL A 564 10.87 21.57 7.42
N LYS A 565 11.52 22.13 6.39
CA LYS A 565 10.85 22.93 5.36
C LYS A 565 10.21 22.09 4.25
N GLY A 566 10.55 20.80 4.16
CA GLY A 566 10.11 19.88 3.11
C GLY A 566 10.75 20.12 1.73
N MET A 567 11.06 21.37 1.38
CA MET A 567 11.79 21.79 0.18
C MET A 567 12.46 23.14 0.41
N ALA A 568 13.71 23.32 -0.01
CA ALA A 568 14.42 24.60 0.10
C ALA A 568 15.38 24.83 -1.07
N SER A 569 15.56 26.09 -1.48
CA SER A 569 16.64 26.46 -2.40
C SER A 569 17.98 26.47 -1.67
N ALA A 570 19.09 26.46 -2.42
CA ALA A 570 20.42 26.59 -1.82
C ALA A 570 20.54 27.88 -0.98
N ASP A 571 19.98 29.00 -1.47
CA ASP A 571 19.98 30.28 -0.74
C ASP A 571 19.25 30.18 0.61
N VAL A 572 18.09 29.51 0.64
CA VAL A 572 17.31 29.31 1.88
C VAL A 572 18.07 28.42 2.86
N ILE A 573 18.78 27.41 2.36
CA ILE A 573 19.62 26.54 3.20
C ILE A 573 20.80 27.33 3.79
N CYS A 574 21.46 28.18 3.01
CA CYS A 574 22.54 29.05 3.50
C CYS A 574 22.03 29.99 4.60
N GLN A 575 20.87 30.63 4.39
CA GLN A 575 20.26 31.52 5.38
C GLN A 575 19.88 30.78 6.67
N SER A 576 19.38 29.55 6.56
CA SER A 576 18.91 28.77 7.71
C SER A 576 20.05 28.12 8.50
N THR A 577 21.15 27.76 7.83
CA THR A 577 22.28 27.05 8.46
C THR A 577 23.46 27.97 8.81
N GLY A 578 23.57 29.15 8.17
CA GLY A 578 24.74 30.02 8.27
C GLY A 578 25.99 29.50 7.54
N LEU A 579 25.87 28.40 6.77
CA LEU A 579 26.97 27.83 6.00
C LEU A 579 27.27 28.65 4.74
N GLU A 580 28.54 28.66 4.33
CA GLU A 580 29.00 29.36 3.11
C GLU A 580 28.34 28.77 1.84
N PRO A 581 27.89 29.62 0.88
CA PRO A 581 27.16 29.14 -0.30
C PRO A 581 27.89 28.09 -1.13
N ALA A 582 29.22 28.20 -1.24
CA ALA A 582 30.02 27.23 -1.97
C ALA A 582 30.01 25.85 -1.29
N ALA A 583 30.09 25.80 0.04
CA ALA A 583 30.05 24.57 0.82
C ALA A 583 28.67 23.90 0.76
N VAL A 584 27.60 24.68 0.88
CA VAL A 584 26.22 24.18 0.75
C VAL A 584 25.98 23.56 -0.62
N GLN A 585 26.43 24.24 -1.68
CA GLN A 585 26.28 23.74 -3.05
C GLN A 585 27.07 22.43 -3.26
N GLU A 586 28.32 22.38 -2.80
CA GLU A 586 29.16 21.18 -2.89
C GLU A 586 28.55 19.99 -2.13
N MET A 587 28.10 20.20 -0.89
CA MET A 587 27.46 19.16 -0.07
C MET A 587 26.14 18.69 -0.68
N LEU A 588 25.32 19.58 -1.25
CA LEU A 588 24.08 19.19 -1.94
C LEU A 588 24.36 18.37 -3.19
N GLU A 589 25.42 18.66 -3.93
CA GLU A 589 25.83 17.89 -5.11
C GLU A 589 26.37 16.51 -4.77
N ILE A 590 27.10 16.38 -3.65
CA ILE A 590 27.57 15.07 -3.17
C ILE A 590 26.37 14.28 -2.61
N ALA A 591 25.53 14.89 -1.77
CA ALA A 591 24.29 14.28 -1.28
C ALA A 591 23.35 13.83 -2.41
N ALA A 592 23.31 14.55 -3.53
CA ALA A 592 22.53 14.17 -4.70
C ALA A 592 23.11 12.94 -5.41
N ARG A 593 24.44 12.86 -5.50
CA ARG A 593 25.15 11.68 -6.03
C ARG A 593 24.92 10.44 -5.16
N ASP A 594 24.90 10.62 -3.85
CA ASP A 594 24.63 9.56 -2.87
C ASP A 594 23.13 9.27 -2.72
N GLY A 595 22.29 9.97 -3.48
CA GLY A 595 20.85 9.76 -3.52
C GLY A 595 20.11 10.24 -2.28
N LEU A 596 20.71 11.02 -1.38
CA LEU A 596 20.12 11.56 -0.14
C LEU A 596 19.19 12.76 -0.41
N VAL A 597 19.46 13.53 -1.45
CA VAL A 597 18.64 14.67 -1.86
C VAL A 597 18.37 14.63 -3.36
N LYS A 598 17.28 15.28 -3.80
CA LYS A 598 16.95 15.45 -5.21
C LYS A 598 16.62 16.90 -5.51
N LEU A 599 17.11 17.40 -6.64
CA LEU A 599 16.77 18.72 -7.15
C LEU A 599 15.48 18.64 -7.96
N ARG A 600 14.42 19.29 -7.47
CA ARG A 600 13.19 19.48 -8.23
C ARG A 600 13.35 20.69 -9.16
N LYS A 601 13.18 20.47 -10.46
CA LYS A 601 13.19 21.52 -11.49
C LYS A 601 11.73 21.92 -11.81
N GLY A 602 11.43 23.22 -11.90
CA GLY A 602 10.07 23.72 -12.15
C GLY A 602 9.87 25.16 -11.65
N ARG A 603 8.60 25.61 -11.55
CA ARG A 603 8.24 26.97 -11.06
C ARG A 603 8.67 27.23 -9.61
N LEU A 604 8.68 26.19 -8.77
CA LEU A 604 9.30 26.17 -7.45
C LEU A 604 10.51 25.23 -7.52
N ALA A 605 11.67 25.79 -7.88
CA ALA A 605 12.92 25.04 -7.91
C ALA A 605 13.50 24.94 -6.50
N GLY A 606 13.91 23.74 -6.10
CA GLY A 606 14.44 23.51 -4.76
C GLY A 606 14.91 22.07 -4.56
N TRP A 607 15.75 21.90 -3.55
CA TRP A 607 16.21 20.62 -3.07
C TRP A 607 15.16 20.00 -2.15
N ILE A 608 15.04 18.68 -2.21
CA ILE A 608 14.11 17.89 -1.40
C ILE A 608 14.86 16.66 -0.88
N LEU A 609 14.63 16.28 0.37
CA LEU A 609 15.14 15.01 0.90
C LEU A 609 14.52 13.82 0.17
N SER A 610 15.35 12.87 -0.27
CA SER A 610 14.87 11.56 -0.72
C SER A 610 14.44 10.70 0.48
N PRO A 611 13.78 9.56 0.25
CA PRO A 611 13.51 8.59 1.32
C PRO A 611 14.78 8.13 2.05
N SER A 612 15.87 7.85 1.32
CA SER A 612 17.16 7.48 1.92
C SER A 612 17.78 8.62 2.72
N GLY A 613 17.65 9.87 2.24
CA GLY A 613 18.08 11.05 2.97
C GLY A 613 17.36 11.23 4.30
N ARG A 614 16.05 10.92 4.38
CA ARG A 614 15.28 11.00 5.63
C ARG A 614 15.76 9.99 6.66
N HIS A 615 16.07 8.79 6.19
CA HIS A 615 16.60 7.73 7.05
C HIS A 615 17.99 8.09 7.59
N VAL A 616 18.89 8.56 6.71
CA VAL A 616 20.24 9.00 7.09
C VAL A 616 20.19 10.18 8.06
N HIS A 617 19.35 11.17 7.78
CA HIS A 617 19.12 12.31 8.68
C HIS A 617 18.65 11.85 10.06
N ALA A 618 17.66 10.98 10.16
CA ALA A 618 17.14 10.50 11.43
C ALA A 618 18.21 9.77 12.26
N ALA A 619 19.00 8.89 11.62
CA ALA A 619 20.09 8.18 12.28
C ALA A 619 21.19 9.13 12.79
N MET A 620 21.57 10.11 11.98
CA MET A 620 22.58 11.10 12.34
C MET A 620 22.11 12.03 13.46
N LEU A 621 20.85 12.48 13.40
CA LEU A 621 20.27 13.33 14.43
C LEU A 621 20.16 12.61 15.77
N ALA A 622 19.74 11.34 15.77
CA ALA A 622 19.68 10.51 16.97
C ALA A 622 21.07 10.33 17.61
N LYS A 623 22.09 10.04 16.80
CA LYS A 623 23.49 9.95 17.25
C LYS A 623 23.97 11.28 17.84
N HIS A 624 23.73 12.39 17.14
CA HIS A 624 24.15 13.73 17.56
C HIS A 624 23.48 14.15 18.88
N MET A 625 22.18 13.87 19.04
CA MET A 625 21.47 14.14 20.30
C MET A 625 21.95 13.27 21.45
N ALA A 626 22.29 12.01 21.20
CA ALA A 626 22.85 11.12 22.22
C ALA A 626 24.24 11.58 22.69
N GLU A 627 25.08 12.06 21.77
CA GLU A 627 26.40 12.62 22.06
C GLU A 627 26.31 13.92 22.89
N LEU A 628 25.37 14.80 22.55
CA LEU A 628 25.16 16.07 23.25
C LEU A 628 24.41 15.93 24.58
N GLY A 629 23.67 14.83 24.78
CA GLY A 629 22.89 14.60 26.01
C GLY A 629 21.76 15.61 26.24
N CYS A 630 21.35 16.36 25.21
CA CYS A 630 20.42 17.49 25.33
C CYS A 630 18.93 17.08 25.29
N ARG A 631 18.62 15.78 25.10
CA ARG A 631 17.23 15.29 24.95
C ARG A 631 16.30 15.72 26.09
N PRO A 632 16.65 15.62 27.38
CA PRO A 632 15.73 16.03 28.46
C PRO A 632 15.38 17.53 28.42
N GLN A 633 16.35 18.37 28.04
CA GLN A 633 16.13 19.81 27.89
C GLN A 633 15.26 20.10 26.67
N THR A 634 15.48 19.43 25.54
CA THR A 634 14.61 19.54 24.35
C THR A 634 13.17 19.07 24.64
N GLU A 635 12.99 18.01 25.43
CA GLU A 635 11.66 17.54 25.84
C GLU A 635 10.93 18.56 26.74
N THR A 636 11.68 19.21 27.64
CA THR A 636 11.15 20.30 28.49
C THR A 636 10.70 21.47 27.63
N ALA A 637 11.54 21.88 26.67
CA ALA A 637 11.24 22.95 25.72
C ALA A 637 10.00 22.63 24.87
N TYR A 638 9.86 21.38 24.40
CA TYR A 638 8.70 20.96 23.63
C TYR A 638 7.41 20.92 24.48
N ALA A 639 7.48 20.50 25.74
CA ALA A 639 6.33 20.56 26.66
C ALA A 639 5.88 22.01 26.92
N ALA A 640 6.84 22.94 27.07
CA ALA A 640 6.55 24.37 27.15
C ALA A 640 5.90 24.89 25.85
N PHE A 641 6.41 24.48 24.69
CA PHE A 641 5.83 24.80 23.38
C PHE A 641 4.36 24.37 23.28
N LEU A 642 4.05 23.12 23.65
CA LEU A 642 2.68 22.60 23.60
C LEU A 642 1.71 23.40 24.47
N THR A 643 2.19 23.89 25.63
CA THR A 643 1.39 24.74 26.53
C THR A 643 1.05 26.09 25.87
N LEU A 644 1.93 26.62 25.03
CA LEU A 644 1.74 27.87 24.30
C LEU A 644 0.98 27.69 22.97
N ASN A 645 1.08 26.51 22.35
CA ASN A 645 0.54 26.25 21.02
C ASN A 645 -0.99 26.41 20.94
N GLN A 646 -1.71 26.02 21.99
CA GLN A 646 -3.17 26.15 22.03
C GLN A 646 -3.63 27.63 22.08
N PRO A 647 -3.14 28.48 23.02
CA PRO A 647 -3.38 29.92 22.98
C PRO A 647 -3.02 30.58 21.64
N PHE A 648 -1.92 30.15 21.00
CA PHE A 648 -1.51 30.68 19.71
C PHE A 648 -2.53 30.39 18.60
N LYS A 649 -3.05 29.16 18.53
CA LYS A 649 -4.09 28.78 17.56
C LYS A 649 -5.37 29.60 17.73
N GLU A 650 -5.74 29.90 18.97
CA GLU A 650 -6.90 30.76 19.24
C GLU A 650 -6.66 32.20 18.77
N ILE A 651 -5.43 32.71 18.92
CA ILE A 651 -5.01 34.01 18.40
C ILE A 651 -5.06 34.03 16.86
N CYS A 652 -4.52 33.01 16.19
CA CYS A 652 -4.60 32.88 14.73
C CYS A 652 -6.04 32.74 14.23
N THR A 653 -6.86 31.97 14.95
CA THR A 653 -8.29 31.82 14.64
C THR A 653 -9.01 33.16 14.74
N ALA A 654 -8.76 33.94 15.80
CA ALA A 654 -9.32 35.28 15.96
C ALA A 654 -8.81 36.24 14.87
N TRP A 655 -7.56 36.10 14.44
CA TRP A 655 -7.01 36.89 13.34
C TRP A 655 -7.72 36.59 12.01
N GLN A 656 -8.08 35.33 11.75
CA GLN A 656 -8.72 34.90 10.51
C GLN A 656 -10.25 34.99 10.53
N MET A 657 -10.88 34.86 11.70
CA MET A 657 -12.33 34.72 11.87
C MET A 657 -12.83 35.60 13.02
N ARG A 658 -13.79 36.46 12.72
CA ARG A 658 -14.50 37.29 13.69
C ARG A 658 -15.77 36.57 14.20
N PRO A 659 -16.09 36.67 15.49
CA PRO A 659 -17.35 36.15 16.01
C PRO A 659 -18.54 37.00 15.50
N ASP A 660 -19.51 36.35 14.84
CA ASP A 660 -20.79 36.97 14.45
C ASP A 660 -21.83 36.87 15.59
N ILE A 661 -22.86 37.70 15.52
CA ILE A 661 -24.03 37.76 16.43
C ILE A 661 -24.77 36.41 16.50
N THR A 662 -24.61 35.54 15.49
CA THR A 662 -25.19 34.19 15.42
C THR A 662 -24.26 33.06 15.88
N GLY A 663 -22.99 33.37 16.19
CA GLY A 663 -21.97 32.37 16.59
C GLY A 663 -21.33 31.60 15.43
N ALA A 664 -21.77 31.79 14.18
CA ALA A 664 -21.08 31.30 12.99
C ALA A 664 -20.00 32.33 12.59
N GLY A 665 -18.72 32.02 12.82
CA GLY A 665 -17.63 32.96 12.54
C GLY A 665 -17.64 33.51 11.10
N GLN A 666 -17.41 34.82 10.93
CA GLN A 666 -17.23 35.47 9.64
C GLN A 666 -15.73 35.66 9.37
N ILE A 667 -15.28 35.52 8.12
CA ILE A 667 -13.88 35.78 7.75
C ILE A 667 -13.52 37.23 8.10
N ASN A 668 -12.41 37.43 8.81
CA ASN A 668 -11.85 38.74 9.11
C ASN A 668 -11.24 39.33 7.82
N ASP A 669 -11.91 40.32 7.23
CA ASP A 669 -11.40 41.07 6.07
C ASP A 669 -10.49 42.24 6.47
N HIS A 670 -10.17 42.36 7.76
CA HIS A 670 -9.30 43.38 8.36
C HIS A 670 -9.79 44.83 8.16
N SER A 671 -11.10 44.99 7.93
CA SER A 671 -11.75 46.30 7.72
C SER A 671 -12.02 47.10 9.00
N ASP A 672 -12.06 46.45 10.18
CA ASP A 672 -12.17 47.12 11.48
C ASP A 672 -10.84 47.04 12.26
N PRO A 673 -10.12 48.18 12.37
CA PRO A 673 -8.80 48.25 13.01
C PRO A 673 -8.82 48.07 14.53
N GLU A 674 -9.94 48.33 15.21
CA GLU A 674 -10.02 48.21 16.68
C GLU A 674 -9.97 46.73 17.07
N TYR A 675 -10.70 45.88 16.34
CA TYR A 675 -10.64 44.42 16.52
C TYR A 675 -9.25 43.85 16.22
N ASP A 676 -8.64 44.26 15.09
CA ASP A 676 -7.29 43.81 14.72
C ASP A 676 -6.26 44.21 15.79
N THR A 677 -6.38 45.41 16.38
CA THR A 677 -5.51 45.88 17.47
C THR A 677 -5.62 44.98 18.69
N VAL A 678 -6.84 44.57 19.08
CA VAL A 678 -7.05 43.64 20.20
C VAL A 678 -6.39 42.28 19.96
N VAL A 679 -6.45 41.76 18.73
CA VAL A 679 -5.81 40.47 18.39
C VAL A 679 -4.28 40.62 18.38
N ILE A 680 -3.73 41.73 17.87
CA ILE A 680 -2.30 42.03 17.89
C ILE A 680 -1.78 42.19 19.33
N ASP A 681 -2.54 42.82 20.22
CA ASP A 681 -2.16 42.96 21.64
C ASP A 681 -2.11 41.60 22.34
N ARG A 682 -3.03 40.68 22.04
CA ARG A 682 -2.94 39.28 22.51
C ARG A 682 -1.68 38.58 21.99
N LEU A 683 -1.30 38.84 20.73
CA LEU A 683 -0.06 38.32 20.18
C LEU A 683 1.18 38.96 20.85
N ARG A 684 1.14 40.23 21.26
CA ARG A 684 2.21 40.89 22.03
C ARG A 684 2.47 40.18 23.36
N GLU A 685 1.40 39.88 24.10
CA GLU A 685 1.49 39.13 25.36
C GLU A 685 2.06 37.73 25.13
N PHE A 686 1.56 37.04 24.09
CA PHE A 686 2.06 35.74 23.68
C PHE A 686 3.55 35.79 23.29
N HIS A 687 3.97 36.82 22.57
CA HIS A 687 5.34 36.97 22.07
C HIS A 687 6.38 36.96 23.20
N THR A 688 6.07 37.62 24.32
CA THR A 688 6.96 37.60 25.50
C THR A 688 7.15 36.18 26.04
N ALA A 689 6.08 35.39 26.11
CA ALA A 689 6.15 33.99 26.56
C ALA A 689 6.86 33.10 25.54
N ALA A 690 6.65 33.34 24.24
CA ALA A 690 7.35 32.64 23.17
C ALA A 690 8.88 32.86 23.24
N LEU A 691 9.33 34.09 23.47
CA LEU A 691 10.77 34.40 23.61
C LEU A 691 11.39 33.81 24.88
N ALA A 692 10.64 33.78 25.99
CA ALA A 692 11.12 33.15 27.22
C ALA A 692 11.33 31.63 27.01
N MET A 693 10.43 30.96 26.30
CA MET A 693 10.56 29.55 25.95
C MET A 693 11.76 29.29 25.02
N THR A 694 11.96 30.10 23.99
CA THR A 694 13.11 29.90 23.07
C THR A 694 14.46 30.13 23.76
N ALA A 695 14.51 30.93 24.83
CA ALA A 695 15.71 31.12 25.64
C ALA A 695 16.12 29.87 26.44
N GLU A 696 15.21 28.91 26.64
CA GLU A 696 15.48 27.64 27.33
C GLU A 696 15.99 26.53 26.38
N PHE A 697 16.08 26.80 25.07
CA PHE A 697 16.57 25.83 24.10
C PHE A 697 18.03 25.45 24.34
N PRO A 698 18.44 24.19 24.10
CA PRO A 698 19.83 23.77 24.24
C PRO A 698 20.74 24.60 23.34
N ALA A 699 21.79 25.19 23.91
CA ALA A 699 22.77 25.98 23.16
C ALA A 699 23.57 25.13 22.17
N GLU A 700 23.63 23.82 22.44
CA GLU A 700 24.27 22.79 21.65
C GLU A 700 23.48 22.39 20.39
N LEU A 701 22.26 22.93 20.19
CA LEU A 701 21.44 22.73 18.99
C LEU A 701 21.29 24.04 18.19
N PRO A 702 22.26 24.39 17.33
CA PRO A 702 22.30 25.69 16.64
C PRO A 702 21.06 25.98 15.79
N HIS A 703 20.43 24.96 15.21
CA HIS A 703 19.25 25.13 14.36
C HIS A 703 18.03 25.66 15.12
N LEU A 704 17.93 25.42 16.43
CA LEU A 704 16.87 25.96 17.29
C LEU A 704 17.14 27.41 17.72
N SER A 705 18.40 27.84 17.74
CA SER A 705 18.80 29.16 18.26
C SER A 705 18.30 30.35 17.42
N GLY A 706 18.05 30.13 16.12
CA GLY A 706 17.61 31.18 15.18
C GLY A 706 16.14 31.61 15.33
N TYR A 707 15.31 30.80 16.00
CA TYR A 707 13.87 31.06 16.07
C TYR A 707 13.51 32.29 16.91
N ALA A 708 14.25 32.58 17.98
CA ALA A 708 14.01 33.77 18.79
C ALA A 708 14.13 35.06 17.94
N GLY A 709 15.20 35.18 17.14
CA GLY A 709 15.43 36.32 16.27
C GLY A 709 14.41 36.45 15.14
N ARG A 710 13.97 35.31 14.56
CA ARG A 710 12.93 35.30 13.52
C ARG A 710 11.56 35.70 14.06
N LEU A 711 11.18 35.20 15.25
CA LEU A 711 9.94 35.61 15.93
C LEU A 711 9.97 37.09 16.29
N GLU A 712 11.10 37.60 16.79
CA GLU A 712 11.31 39.03 17.07
C GLU A 712 11.21 39.87 15.78
N SER A 713 11.84 39.44 14.68
CA SER A 713 11.76 40.16 13.41
C SER A 713 10.34 40.18 12.83
N ALA A 714 9.60 39.08 12.92
CA ALA A 714 8.21 39.01 12.49
C ALA A 714 7.32 39.90 13.37
N TRP A 715 7.56 39.90 14.68
CA TRP A 715 6.88 40.77 15.63
C TRP A 715 7.13 42.26 15.34
N GLN A 716 8.37 42.67 15.13
CA GLN A 716 8.72 44.08 14.83
C GLN A 716 8.08 44.57 13.53
N ARG A 717 8.04 43.72 12.50
CA ARG A 717 7.34 44.03 11.24
C ARG A 717 5.84 44.21 11.48
N LEU A 718 5.22 43.32 12.25
CA LEU A 718 3.81 43.43 12.60
C LEU A 718 3.51 44.68 13.43
N ASP A 719 4.32 44.99 14.45
CA ASP A 719 4.17 46.17 15.31
C ASP A 719 4.39 47.48 14.54
N SER A 720 5.20 47.45 13.48
CA SER A 720 5.35 48.56 12.53
C SER A 720 4.18 48.75 11.56
N GLY A 721 3.16 47.88 11.62
CA GLY A 721 1.93 47.95 10.84
C GLY A 721 1.86 47.01 9.63
N GLU A 722 2.85 46.13 9.44
CA GLU A 722 2.85 45.16 8.35
C GLU A 722 1.95 43.95 8.67
N LYS A 723 0.66 44.03 8.32
CA LYS A 723 -0.32 42.95 8.61
C LYS A 723 0.06 41.58 8.01
N SER A 724 0.78 41.53 6.88
CA SER A 724 1.27 40.28 6.27
C SER A 724 2.23 39.52 7.19
N ALA A 725 2.93 40.22 8.09
CA ALA A 725 3.84 39.60 9.06
C ALA A 725 3.13 38.75 10.13
N PHE A 726 1.79 38.75 10.21
CA PHE A 726 1.04 37.93 11.17
C PHE A 726 0.93 36.47 10.68
N ALA A 727 0.26 36.24 9.54
CA ALA A 727 -0.09 34.90 9.05
C ALA A 727 -0.10 34.76 7.52
N ASP A 728 0.53 35.68 6.78
CA ASP A 728 0.65 35.54 5.33
C ASP A 728 1.69 34.45 5.00
N PRO A 729 1.31 33.40 4.26
CA PRO A 729 2.24 32.37 3.82
C PRO A 729 3.35 32.98 2.97
N LEU A 730 4.59 32.53 3.15
CA LEU A 730 5.77 32.88 2.31
C LEU A 730 6.44 34.23 2.63
N THR A 731 6.05 34.91 3.70
CA THR A 731 6.67 36.20 4.11
C THR A 731 7.50 36.12 5.39
N ASP A 732 7.84 34.89 5.84
CA ASP A 732 8.41 34.62 7.18
C ASP A 732 7.56 35.28 8.28
N SER A 733 6.23 35.08 8.17
CA SER A 733 5.25 35.61 9.12
C SER A 733 5.36 34.91 10.48
N TYR A 734 4.83 35.52 11.53
CA TYR A 734 4.90 34.99 12.88
C TYR A 734 4.32 33.57 12.96
N HIS A 735 3.20 33.33 12.28
CA HIS A 735 2.60 32.01 12.13
C HIS A 735 3.53 31.01 11.42
N ASP A 736 4.13 31.39 10.29
CA ASP A 736 5.01 30.49 9.54
C ASP A 736 6.23 30.08 10.37
N VAL A 737 6.86 31.05 11.07
CA VAL A 737 7.99 30.80 11.96
C VAL A 737 7.58 29.88 13.13
N TRP A 738 6.40 30.10 13.72
CA TRP A 738 5.89 29.29 14.83
C TRP A 738 5.58 27.83 14.41
N MET A 739 4.98 27.64 13.24
CA MET A 739 4.69 26.30 12.71
C MET A 739 5.97 25.56 12.31
N GLU A 740 6.96 26.28 11.78
CA GLU A 740 8.27 25.73 11.49
C GLU A 740 8.99 25.27 12.77
N LEU A 741 8.98 26.08 13.82
CA LEU A 741 9.53 25.73 15.14
C LEU A 741 8.88 24.47 15.71
N HIS A 742 7.56 24.33 15.57
CA HIS A 742 6.86 23.12 15.99
C HIS A 742 7.39 21.88 15.27
N GLN A 743 7.49 21.96 13.94
CA GLN A 743 7.98 20.87 13.11
C GLN A 743 9.43 20.51 13.44
N ASP A 744 10.27 21.51 13.72
CA ASP A 744 11.66 21.33 14.12
C ASP A 744 11.78 20.61 15.47
N LEU A 745 11.10 21.08 16.52
CA LEU A 745 11.11 20.43 17.84
C LEU A 745 10.65 18.97 17.78
N MET A 746 9.59 18.70 17.00
CA MET A 746 9.10 17.34 16.76
C MET A 746 10.13 16.47 16.04
N THR A 747 10.73 17.01 14.98
CA THR A 747 11.71 16.28 14.16
C THR A 747 12.98 16.00 14.97
N THR A 748 13.44 16.97 15.75
CA THR A 748 14.53 16.83 16.71
C THR A 748 14.24 15.72 17.71
N LEU A 749 13.05 15.69 18.32
CA LEU A 749 12.71 14.65 19.31
C LEU A 749 12.39 13.27 18.72
N GLY A 750 12.27 13.16 17.39
CA GLY A 750 11.84 11.94 16.70
C GLY A 750 10.39 11.56 17.00
N ARG A 751 9.51 12.55 17.18
CA ARG A 751 8.10 12.35 17.53
C ARG A 751 7.18 12.46 16.32
N GLU A 752 6.17 11.61 16.26
CA GLU A 752 5.05 11.73 15.32
C GLU A 752 3.93 12.61 15.91
N ARG A 753 3.11 13.22 15.05
CA ARG A 753 2.00 14.10 15.48
C ARG A 753 0.95 13.31 16.25
N SER A 754 0.60 13.82 17.43
CA SER A 754 -0.37 13.28 18.38
C SER A 754 -1.59 14.21 18.55
N SER A 755 -2.63 13.75 19.23
CA SER A 755 -3.80 14.59 19.56
C SER A 755 -3.45 15.77 20.48
N ALA A 756 -2.37 15.68 21.27
CA ALA A 756 -1.85 16.76 22.10
C ALA A 756 -1.21 17.89 21.26
N ASP A 757 -0.86 17.62 20.00
CA ASP A 757 -0.41 18.61 19.02
C ASP A 757 -1.56 19.43 18.42
N GLY A 758 -2.81 19.10 18.80
CA GLY A 758 -4.06 19.83 18.58
C GLY A 758 -4.53 19.83 17.13
N HIS A 759 -5.42 18.88 16.80
CA HIS A 759 -6.32 18.96 15.65
C HIS A 759 -7.68 19.51 16.07
#